data_AF-A0A553MRK6-F1
#
_entry.id   AF-A0A553MRK6-F1
#
_cell.length_a   1.000
_cell.length_b   1.000
_cell.length_c   1.000
_cell.angle_alpha   90.00
_cell.angle_beta   90.00
_cell.angle_gamma   90.00
#
_symmetry.space_group_name_H-M   'P 1'
#
loop_
_entity.id
_entity.type
_entity.pdbx_description
1 polymer ?
#
loop_
_entity_poly.entity_id
_entity_poly.type
_entity_poly.pdbx_seq_one_letter_code
_entity_poly.pdbx_strand_id
1 'polypeptide(L)'
;MSTVGENQLQRIIRDLHDAVSELSKEHCDSGEPISDDSSSLHKFCYKLEYLLQFDQKERRSTFLGNRKDYWDYFCDCLAKLKGANDGIRFVKSIPELKTSLGKGRAFIRYCLVHQRLADTLQQCLINYKVTCEWYYERSPFLKSHLNIDIINHLYELNEIQFDVASRGHDLDSDWPTFARKTLGSALSPVSVWKPPSRCSSVNSLVSTYSQQGQDSFSGQEFSSSLLGDLGELGELSCNTNEDLRIELDQSELKQQELQKKIQQLDKEAADLKTLVKDLQEQLLAKSREKDGEQQEVVKVVRECSDRLQTTSQGLEALRTSERNLETKLGIAESLNMELLSKLEGALNEKGQPSTDNRAWKMEELLAKLKKAEEERIKAKQESEDQARLAERLSQELKLQERKLKEVEGELETWRVSANKERMTAMQHADELQMNINQLQGALSLKEREAGNLQTQLQDLQKALEAQDSQLDELKKRFQEELKHKSVLEEQLNTKTNDLTGNAKKMRQLENQNQQLIVENLGFQAQAKKLEDYKTQCTSLMEINAKLIQTVKRNEESSKELAQVKSALERELISAQATEHQLRTQLESVGLTVENQNVEISLQNGRMNNEEICKEQPEGETKSKLGECDKSAAFQRRTSSRRLVEANEFSMMENAESTSRLALAEAQLELNMKEVSRLQEEVLELRSKLLAGLEERMKIQALHEVTEASREDLRAQTEQLKSQVEELNRRHVEELLRCQDREEALVKERDLEANMRMEFQTNVTTMREELHTLKKQSSTLALENREACEALHRANTETAELGVRVCMLTGQNEEARLRWEDLSTKLQEAKEEVETLKDSIEVLRKDNTKLEERLKETDGLQEKVQQLQKMLEQAEEEAKMVQVTRQREVDTLRSQLSDEATYHQSQVQGLNEKLDTLKKKLENEVGKVTSLESKLFELESVYSDHRQLLEKKNSLIEGSETIINQKEEEVKSLRSDLSRAEKELALAQQSCHELGVNLSRSAKEKQTLELRLSAELDDLYRTKKNLEERLIELIR
;
A
#
# COMPACT_ATOMS: atom_id res chain seq x y z
N MET A 1 -43.01 5.27 17.67
CA MET A 1 -42.18 4.51 16.69
C MET A 1 -40.91 3.87 17.28
N SER A 2 -40.46 4.19 18.50
CA SER A 2 -39.25 3.61 19.11
C SER A 2 -39.28 2.08 19.31
N THR A 3 -40.45 1.51 19.61
CA THR A 3 -40.63 0.07 19.88
C THR A 3 -40.54 -0.80 18.63
N VAL A 4 -40.90 -0.28 17.45
CA VAL A 4 -40.88 -1.05 16.20
C VAL A 4 -39.44 -1.34 15.76
N GLY A 5 -38.55 -0.35 15.91
CA GLY A 5 -37.14 -0.50 15.56
C GLY A 5 -36.36 -1.40 16.53
N GLU A 6 -36.72 -1.44 17.82
CA GLU A 6 -36.12 -2.39 18.78
C GLU A 6 -36.60 -3.82 18.56
N ASN A 7 -37.89 -4.03 18.27
CA ASN A 7 -38.42 -5.35 17.91
C ASN A 7 -37.79 -5.89 16.62
N GLN A 8 -37.55 -5.02 15.64
CA GLN A 8 -36.85 -5.38 14.41
C GLN A 8 -35.39 -5.74 14.68
N LEU A 9 -34.67 -4.95 15.50
CA LEU A 9 -33.29 -5.25 15.87
C LEU A 9 -33.18 -6.60 16.59
N GLN A 10 -34.03 -6.87 17.58
CA GLN A 10 -34.06 -8.17 18.27
C GLN A 10 -34.37 -9.33 17.32
N ARG A 11 -35.24 -9.11 16.32
CA ARG A 11 -35.51 -10.10 15.27
C ARG A 11 -34.26 -10.36 14.41
N ILE A 12 -33.51 -9.32 14.01
CA ILE A 12 -32.29 -9.49 13.23
C ILE A 12 -31.19 -10.20 14.03
N ILE A 13 -31.04 -9.89 15.32
CA ILE A 13 -30.09 -10.58 16.20
C ILE A 13 -30.46 -12.08 16.30
N ARG A 14 -31.74 -12.40 16.50
CA ARG A 14 -32.21 -13.79 16.48
C ARG A 14 -31.98 -14.45 15.12
N ASP A 15 -32.30 -13.78 14.02
CA ASP A 15 -32.06 -14.31 12.66
C ASP A 15 -30.56 -14.57 12.41
N LEU A 16 -29.67 -13.77 13.02
CA LEU A 16 -28.22 -14.00 12.98
C LEU A 16 -27.86 -15.26 13.79
N HIS A 17 -28.39 -15.41 15.00
CA HIS A 17 -28.15 -16.60 15.83
C HIS A 17 -28.64 -17.86 15.13
N ASP A 18 -29.84 -17.82 14.55
CA ASP A 18 -30.40 -18.93 13.76
C ASP A 18 -29.48 -19.26 12.57
N ALA A 19 -28.94 -18.26 11.88
CA ALA A 19 -28.01 -18.48 10.77
C ALA A 19 -26.66 -19.09 11.22
N VAL A 20 -26.15 -18.70 12.40
CA VAL A 20 -24.96 -19.32 13.00
C VAL A 20 -25.22 -20.78 13.34
N SER A 21 -26.36 -21.09 13.99
CA SER A 21 -26.73 -22.48 14.30
C SER A 21 -26.98 -23.32 13.04
N GLU A 22 -27.58 -22.73 12.01
CA GLU A 22 -27.76 -23.35 10.68
C GLU A 22 -26.39 -23.67 10.05
N LEU A 23 -25.42 -22.76 10.12
CA LEU A 23 -24.05 -22.97 9.64
C LEU A 23 -23.32 -24.08 10.40
N SER A 24 -23.40 -24.07 11.74
CA SER A 24 -22.80 -25.13 12.58
C SER A 24 -23.39 -26.49 12.24
N LYS A 25 -24.71 -26.55 12.04
CA LYS A 25 -25.40 -27.77 11.64
C LYS A 25 -25.03 -28.22 10.23
N GLU A 26 -24.98 -27.29 9.27
CA GLU A 26 -24.60 -27.58 7.89
C GLU A 26 -23.18 -28.13 7.80
N HIS A 27 -22.25 -27.58 8.59
CA HIS A 27 -20.87 -28.09 8.68
C HIS A 27 -20.82 -29.48 9.32
N CYS A 28 -21.56 -29.69 10.42
CA CYS A 28 -21.67 -31.00 11.06
C CYS A 28 -22.31 -32.08 10.17
N ASP A 29 -23.34 -31.72 9.40
CA ASP A 29 -24.09 -32.63 8.54
C ASP A 29 -23.32 -32.95 7.24
N SER A 30 -22.60 -31.98 6.68
CA SER A 30 -21.81 -32.17 5.45
C SER A 30 -20.41 -32.76 5.72
N GLY A 31 -19.78 -32.43 6.85
CA GLY A 31 -18.39 -32.76 7.13
C GLY A 31 -17.38 -32.00 6.25
N GLU A 32 -17.85 -31.03 5.45
CA GLU A 32 -17.04 -30.26 4.52
C GLU A 32 -17.01 -28.77 4.95
N PRO A 33 -15.97 -28.00 4.57
CA PRO A 33 -15.95 -26.56 4.81
C PRO A 33 -17.13 -25.86 4.14
N ILE A 34 -17.71 -24.88 4.83
CA ILE A 34 -18.82 -24.08 4.29
C ILE A 34 -18.30 -23.21 3.13
N SER A 35 -18.97 -23.29 1.98
CA SER A 35 -18.63 -22.55 0.77
C SER A 35 -19.70 -21.50 0.41
N ASP A 36 -19.46 -20.69 -0.63
CA ASP A 36 -20.36 -19.60 -1.06
C ASP A 36 -21.71 -20.05 -1.65
N ASP A 37 -21.94 -21.36 -1.81
CA ASP A 37 -23.24 -21.92 -2.18
C ASP A 37 -24.19 -22.11 -0.98
N SER A 38 -23.69 -21.95 0.25
CA SER A 38 -24.50 -22.03 1.46
C SER A 38 -25.46 -20.84 1.57
N SER A 39 -26.78 -21.14 1.55
CA SER A 39 -27.80 -20.14 1.84
C SER A 39 -27.72 -19.61 3.28
N SER A 40 -27.24 -20.45 4.20
CA SER A 40 -27.05 -20.11 5.61
C SER A 40 -25.93 -19.09 5.76
N LEU A 41 -24.81 -19.27 5.03
CA LEU A 41 -23.72 -18.29 4.98
C LEU A 41 -24.17 -16.96 4.40
N HIS A 42 -24.92 -17.00 3.29
CA HIS A 42 -25.45 -15.79 2.66
C HIS A 42 -26.37 -15.01 3.62
N LYS A 43 -27.29 -15.73 4.30
CA LYS A 43 -28.16 -15.17 5.35
C LYS A 43 -27.34 -14.56 6.48
N PHE A 44 -26.32 -15.27 6.98
CA PHE A 44 -25.42 -14.78 8.02
C PHE A 44 -24.74 -13.46 7.64
N CYS A 45 -24.07 -13.42 6.47
CA CYS A 45 -23.36 -12.25 5.98
C CYS A 45 -24.26 -11.02 5.87
N TYR A 46 -25.47 -11.19 5.34
CA TYR A 46 -26.46 -10.12 5.25
C TYR A 46 -26.96 -9.63 6.61
N LYS A 47 -27.21 -10.52 7.57
CA LYS A 47 -27.65 -10.14 8.91
C LYS A 47 -26.54 -9.44 9.68
N LEU A 48 -25.31 -9.91 9.56
CA LEU A 48 -24.15 -9.26 10.18
C LEU A 48 -23.88 -7.88 9.57
N GLU A 49 -23.90 -7.77 8.24
CA GLU A 49 -23.80 -6.49 7.53
C GLU A 49 -24.90 -5.53 7.97
N TYR A 50 -26.15 -6.01 8.08
CA TYR A 50 -27.25 -5.19 8.59
C TYR A 50 -26.95 -4.66 10.00
N LEU A 51 -26.45 -5.50 10.92
CA LEU A 51 -26.10 -5.04 12.27
C LEU A 51 -24.94 -4.04 12.26
N LEU A 52 -23.95 -4.24 11.39
CA LEU A 52 -22.81 -3.34 11.16
C LEU A 52 -23.20 -2.00 10.52
N GLN A 53 -24.33 -1.94 9.84
CA GLN A 53 -24.90 -0.71 9.28
C GLN A 53 -26.02 -0.12 10.15
N PHE A 54 -26.58 -0.92 11.06
CA PHE A 54 -27.70 -0.51 11.90
C PHE A 54 -27.27 0.58 12.87
N ASP A 55 -27.93 1.74 12.75
CA ASP A 55 -27.64 2.93 13.56
C ASP A 55 -26.17 3.39 13.39
N GLN A 56 -25.53 3.05 12.26
CA GLN A 56 -24.21 3.57 11.89
C GLN A 56 -24.34 5.04 11.46
N LYS A 57 -23.43 5.89 11.93
CA LYS A 57 -23.40 7.30 11.54
C LYS A 57 -22.91 7.43 10.10
N GLU A 58 -23.67 8.13 9.24
CA GLU A 58 -23.23 8.38 7.86
C GLU A 58 -21.94 9.22 7.87
N ARG A 59 -20.87 8.68 7.30
CA ARG A 59 -19.56 9.33 7.22
C ARG A 59 -19.09 9.35 5.77
N ARG A 60 -18.50 10.48 5.34
CA ARG A 60 -17.87 10.62 4.02
C ARG A 60 -16.40 10.98 4.20
N SER A 61 -15.56 10.55 3.27
CA SER A 61 -14.17 10.96 3.22
C SER A 61 -14.09 12.47 2.97
N THR A 62 -13.41 13.20 3.86
CA THR A 62 -13.35 14.67 3.91
C THR A 62 -12.79 15.32 2.63
N PHE A 63 -12.07 14.56 1.79
CA PHE A 63 -11.38 15.09 0.60
C PHE A 63 -11.99 14.66 -0.75
N LEU A 64 -12.56 13.45 -0.84
CA LEU A 64 -13.02 12.86 -2.11
C LEU A 64 -14.53 12.56 -2.12
N GLY A 65 -15.24 12.75 -1.01
CA GLY A 65 -16.69 12.53 -0.93
C GLY A 65 -17.15 11.06 -0.94
N ASN A 66 -16.23 10.09 -1.00
CA ASN A 66 -16.57 8.66 -0.95
C ASN A 66 -17.27 8.31 0.37
N ARG A 67 -18.38 7.57 0.28
CA ARG A 67 -19.13 7.06 1.44
C ARG A 67 -18.27 6.05 2.20
N LYS A 68 -18.06 6.31 3.49
CA LYS A 68 -17.42 5.37 4.40
C LYS A 68 -18.48 4.42 4.96
N ASP A 69 -18.05 3.22 5.31
CA ASP A 69 -18.94 2.15 5.82
C ASP A 69 -18.23 1.36 6.93
N TYR A 70 -18.78 0.23 7.37
CA TYR A 70 -18.25 -0.55 8.49
C TYR A 70 -16.81 -1.08 8.28
N TRP A 71 -16.31 -1.10 7.04
CA TRP A 71 -14.88 -1.31 6.75
C TRP A 71 -13.97 -0.26 7.37
N ASP A 72 -14.36 1.01 7.25
CA ASP A 72 -13.60 2.13 7.80
C ASP A 72 -13.67 2.10 9.33
N TYR A 73 -14.78 1.65 9.91
CA TYR A 73 -14.88 1.34 11.34
C TYR A 73 -13.86 0.27 11.77
N PHE A 74 -13.77 -0.85 11.03
CA PHE A 74 -12.76 -1.88 11.30
C PHE A 74 -11.33 -1.33 11.17
N CYS A 75 -11.05 -0.50 10.16
CA CYS A 75 -9.76 0.16 10.01
C CYS A 75 -9.43 1.06 11.20
N ASP A 76 -10.35 1.93 11.64
CA ASP A 76 -10.13 2.87 12.74
C ASP A 76 -9.93 2.14 14.08
N CYS A 77 -10.66 1.05 14.30
CA CYS A 77 -10.52 0.21 15.49
C CYS A 77 -9.21 -0.56 15.52
N LEU A 78 -8.81 -1.18 14.40
CA LEU A 78 -7.76 -2.19 14.37
C LEU A 78 -6.39 -1.64 13.95
N ALA A 79 -6.32 -0.55 13.17
CA ALA A 79 -5.07 -0.06 12.56
C ALA A 79 -3.92 0.18 13.55
N LYS A 80 -4.21 0.50 14.82
CA LYS A 80 -3.21 0.78 15.85
C LYS A 80 -2.81 -0.44 16.69
N LEU A 81 -3.47 -1.59 16.51
CA LEU A 81 -3.24 -2.81 17.28
C LEU A 81 -2.26 -3.75 16.57
N LYS A 82 -1.08 -3.93 17.16
CA LYS A 82 -0.05 -4.86 16.66
C LYS A 82 -0.59 -6.30 16.68
N GLY A 83 -0.60 -6.97 15.53
CA GLY A 83 -1.03 -8.37 15.36
C GLY A 83 -2.46 -8.58 14.86
N ALA A 84 -3.34 -7.56 14.89
CA ALA A 84 -4.72 -7.65 14.40
C ALA A 84 -4.91 -7.05 12.98
N ASN A 85 -3.83 -6.56 12.37
CA ASN A 85 -3.85 -5.79 11.13
C ASN A 85 -3.69 -6.62 9.84
N ASP A 86 -3.54 -7.94 9.93
CA ASP A 86 -3.24 -8.76 8.76
C ASP A 86 -4.41 -8.80 7.77
N GLY A 87 -5.64 -8.90 8.28
CA GLY A 87 -6.82 -8.78 7.43
C GLY A 87 -7.00 -7.39 6.82
N ILE A 88 -6.63 -6.34 7.57
CA ILE A 88 -6.69 -4.96 7.06
C ILE A 88 -5.69 -4.77 5.92
N ARG A 89 -4.46 -5.27 6.07
CA ARG A 89 -3.43 -5.23 5.02
C ARG A 89 -3.82 -6.06 3.81
N PHE A 90 -4.35 -7.27 4.03
CA PHE A 90 -4.81 -8.15 2.97
C PHE A 90 -5.91 -7.52 2.13
N VAL A 91 -6.98 -6.98 2.74
CA VAL A 91 -8.08 -6.37 1.98
C VAL A 91 -7.63 -5.10 1.26
N LYS A 92 -6.70 -4.31 1.84
CA LYS A 92 -6.11 -3.14 1.16
C LYS A 92 -5.27 -3.51 -0.07
N SER A 93 -4.72 -4.71 -0.13
CA SER A 93 -3.97 -5.20 -1.29
C SER A 93 -4.84 -5.79 -2.40
N ILE A 94 -6.17 -5.76 -2.27
CA ILE A 94 -7.13 -6.20 -3.30
C ILE A 94 -7.51 -5.00 -4.18
N PRO A 95 -6.88 -4.81 -5.36
CA PRO A 95 -7.15 -3.66 -6.23
C PRO A 95 -8.55 -3.70 -6.86
N GLU A 96 -9.20 -4.86 -6.89
CA GLU A 96 -10.54 -5.04 -7.47
C GLU A 96 -11.64 -4.35 -6.63
N LEU A 97 -11.41 -4.14 -5.34
CA LEU A 97 -12.40 -3.55 -4.42
C LEU A 97 -12.28 -2.03 -4.37
N LYS A 98 -13.28 -1.35 -4.90
CA LYS A 98 -13.31 0.11 -5.08
C LYS A 98 -14.08 0.81 -3.96
N THR A 99 -15.04 0.15 -3.33
CA THR A 99 -15.91 0.75 -2.29
C THR A 99 -15.52 0.31 -0.88
N SER A 100 -15.83 1.14 0.12
CA SER A 100 -15.70 0.74 1.52
C SER A 100 -16.60 -0.45 1.87
N LEU A 101 -17.78 -0.53 1.26
CA LEU A 101 -18.70 -1.65 1.47
C LEU A 101 -18.08 -2.96 0.97
N GLY A 102 -17.59 -3.02 -0.26
CA GLY A 102 -16.93 -4.21 -0.81
C GLY A 102 -15.68 -4.63 -0.05
N LYS A 103 -14.89 -3.66 0.45
CA LYS A 103 -13.77 -3.94 1.36
C LYS A 103 -14.24 -4.51 2.70
N GLY A 104 -15.35 -4.03 3.23
CA GLY A 104 -15.96 -4.55 4.45
C GLY A 104 -16.39 -6.00 4.29
N ARG A 105 -17.07 -6.31 3.19
CA ARG A 105 -17.49 -7.67 2.84
C ARG A 105 -16.30 -8.61 2.69
N ALA A 106 -15.24 -8.18 1.99
CA ALA A 106 -14.01 -8.95 1.86
C ALA A 106 -13.33 -9.20 3.21
N PHE A 107 -13.36 -8.22 4.12
CA PHE A 107 -12.80 -8.36 5.45
C PHE A 107 -13.56 -9.37 6.32
N ILE A 108 -14.89 -9.34 6.29
CA ILE A 108 -15.72 -10.33 7.00
C ILE A 108 -15.41 -11.74 6.50
N ARG A 109 -15.32 -11.93 5.17
CA ARG A 109 -14.98 -13.23 4.55
C ARG A 109 -13.60 -13.71 4.95
N TYR A 110 -12.62 -12.81 4.93
CA TYR A 110 -11.29 -13.09 5.44
C TYR A 110 -11.31 -13.53 6.91
N CYS A 111 -12.04 -12.83 7.76
CA CYS A 111 -12.17 -13.18 9.18
C CYS A 111 -12.84 -14.54 9.40
N LEU A 112 -13.79 -14.94 8.55
CA LEU A 112 -14.43 -16.27 8.58
C LEU A 112 -13.45 -17.38 8.22
N VAL A 113 -12.72 -17.25 7.11
CA VAL A 113 -11.73 -18.29 6.69
C VAL A 113 -10.61 -18.46 7.72
N HIS A 114 -10.24 -17.38 8.41
CA HIS A 114 -9.22 -17.42 9.45
C HIS A 114 -9.74 -17.75 10.85
N GLN A 115 -11.06 -17.95 11.03
CA GLN A 115 -11.69 -18.23 12.33
C GLN A 115 -11.37 -17.16 13.39
N ARG A 116 -11.51 -15.88 13.01
CA ARG A 116 -11.19 -14.72 13.87
C ARG A 116 -12.30 -13.68 13.92
N LEU A 117 -13.47 -13.94 13.35
CA LEU A 117 -14.52 -12.93 13.25
C LEU A 117 -15.00 -12.45 14.63
N ALA A 118 -15.22 -13.38 15.56
CA ALA A 118 -15.62 -13.06 16.93
C ALA A 118 -14.55 -12.21 17.64
N ASP A 119 -13.29 -12.66 17.62
CA ASP A 119 -12.17 -11.95 18.26
C ASP A 119 -11.96 -10.56 17.66
N THR A 120 -12.05 -10.44 16.33
CA THR A 120 -11.90 -9.18 15.60
C THR A 120 -13.00 -8.19 15.97
N LEU A 121 -14.27 -8.63 15.96
CA LEU A 121 -15.39 -7.77 16.31
C LEU A 121 -15.35 -7.40 17.79
N GLN A 122 -15.04 -8.35 18.69
CA GLN A 122 -14.88 -8.08 20.12
C GLN A 122 -13.80 -7.02 20.36
N GLN A 123 -12.66 -7.11 19.67
CA GLN A 123 -11.58 -6.15 19.80
C GLN A 123 -11.98 -4.74 19.34
N CYS A 124 -12.83 -4.64 18.31
CA CYS A 124 -13.42 -3.36 17.91
C CYS A 124 -14.34 -2.80 19.00
N LEU A 125 -15.20 -3.64 19.57
CA LEU A 125 -16.19 -3.25 20.57
C LEU A 125 -15.58 -2.88 21.93
N ILE A 126 -14.44 -3.49 22.29
CA ILE A 126 -13.65 -3.07 23.46
C ILE A 126 -13.18 -1.62 23.31
N ASN A 127 -12.93 -1.16 22.08
CA ASN A 127 -12.64 0.24 21.79
C ASN A 127 -13.93 1.06 21.77
N TYR A 128 -14.55 1.21 22.95
CA TYR A 128 -15.83 1.91 23.13
C TYR A 128 -15.80 3.34 22.55
N LYS A 129 -14.66 4.03 22.68
CA LYS A 129 -14.48 5.39 22.14
C LYS A 129 -14.67 5.44 20.62
N VAL A 130 -14.01 4.56 19.88
CA VAL A 130 -14.17 4.52 18.42
C VAL A 130 -15.55 3.97 18.05
N THR A 131 -16.07 3.00 18.80
CA THR A 131 -17.41 2.45 18.57
C THR A 131 -18.52 3.51 18.73
N CYS A 132 -18.48 4.36 19.75
CA CYS A 132 -19.48 5.43 19.93
C CYS A 132 -19.31 6.59 18.93
N GLU A 133 -18.13 6.76 18.36
CA GLU A 133 -17.91 7.65 17.22
C GLU A 133 -18.61 7.12 15.97
N TRP A 134 -18.61 5.80 15.74
CA TRP A 134 -19.16 5.17 14.54
C TRP A 134 -20.65 4.84 14.60
N TYR A 135 -21.23 4.66 15.78
CA TYR A 135 -22.62 4.22 15.97
C TYR A 135 -23.43 5.17 16.88
N TYR A 136 -24.73 5.27 16.63
CA TYR A 136 -25.72 5.92 17.50
C TYR A 136 -26.21 4.94 18.59
N GLU A 137 -26.89 5.47 19.62
CA GLU A 137 -27.21 4.75 20.88
C GLU A 137 -28.10 3.51 20.72
N ARG A 138 -28.83 3.38 19.61
CA ARG A 138 -29.71 2.21 19.39
C ARG A 138 -28.93 1.04 18.83
N SER A 139 -27.69 1.25 18.36
CA SER A 139 -26.82 0.18 17.89
C SER A 139 -26.63 -0.90 18.96
N PRO A 140 -26.72 -2.20 18.61
CA PRO A 140 -26.51 -3.28 19.56
C PRO A 140 -25.07 -3.29 20.12
N PHE A 141 -24.12 -2.70 19.39
CA PHE A 141 -22.70 -2.65 19.75
C PHE A 141 -22.41 -1.75 20.97
N LEU A 142 -23.24 -0.74 21.22
CA LEU A 142 -23.14 0.13 22.41
C LEU A 142 -23.93 -0.39 23.61
N LYS A 143 -24.78 -1.41 23.41
CA LYS A 143 -25.58 -2.05 24.47
C LYS A 143 -24.85 -3.29 24.97
N SER A 144 -24.22 -3.21 26.16
CA SER A 144 -23.35 -4.27 26.70
C SER A 144 -23.99 -5.67 26.76
N HIS A 145 -25.30 -5.79 26.99
CA HIS A 145 -25.95 -7.11 27.01
C HIS A 145 -26.13 -7.69 25.61
N LEU A 146 -26.38 -6.86 24.58
CA LEU A 146 -26.51 -7.32 23.19
C LEU A 146 -25.16 -7.55 22.54
N ASN A 147 -24.16 -6.73 22.86
CA ASN A 147 -22.83 -6.88 22.28
C ASN A 147 -22.15 -8.18 22.75
N ILE A 148 -22.29 -8.54 24.03
CA ILE A 148 -21.78 -9.79 24.59
C ILE A 148 -22.53 -10.98 23.95
N ASP A 149 -23.85 -10.86 23.82
CA ASP A 149 -24.70 -11.89 23.23
C ASP A 149 -24.32 -12.21 21.76
N ILE A 150 -24.19 -11.17 20.93
CA ILE A 150 -23.76 -11.31 19.53
C ILE A 150 -22.37 -11.94 19.45
N ILE A 151 -21.40 -11.46 20.25
CA ILE A 151 -20.03 -11.99 20.24
C ILE A 151 -19.98 -13.45 20.67
N ASN A 152 -20.73 -13.83 21.71
CA ASN A 152 -20.79 -15.21 22.17
C ASN A 152 -21.30 -16.17 21.08
N HIS A 153 -22.33 -15.78 20.34
CA HIS A 153 -22.80 -16.59 19.21
C HIS A 153 -21.78 -16.63 18.07
N LEU A 154 -21.10 -15.53 17.77
CA LEU A 154 -20.04 -15.54 16.74
C LEU A 154 -18.86 -16.45 17.09
N TYR A 155 -18.61 -16.73 18.38
CA TYR A 155 -17.56 -17.66 18.78
C TYR A 155 -17.83 -19.10 18.35
N GLU A 156 -19.09 -19.49 18.13
CA GLU A 156 -19.42 -20.81 17.57
C GLU A 156 -18.85 -20.99 16.16
N LEU A 157 -18.72 -19.90 15.39
CA LEU A 157 -18.15 -19.94 14.04
C LEU A 157 -16.65 -20.24 14.02
N ASN A 158 -15.95 -20.07 15.14
CA ASN A 158 -14.52 -20.40 15.21
C ASN A 158 -14.27 -21.92 15.12
N GLU A 159 -15.28 -22.74 15.40
CA GLU A 159 -15.22 -24.20 15.26
C GLU A 159 -15.59 -24.67 13.85
N ILE A 160 -16.09 -23.77 13.00
CA ILE A 160 -16.52 -24.05 11.64
C ILE A 160 -15.38 -23.72 10.65
N GLN A 161 -15.23 -24.56 9.64
CA GLN A 161 -14.28 -24.32 8.54
C GLN A 161 -15.01 -23.63 7.38
N PHE A 162 -14.43 -22.56 6.84
CA PHE A 162 -14.98 -21.81 5.71
C PHE A 162 -14.01 -21.83 4.52
N ASP A 163 -14.51 -22.21 3.35
CA ASP A 163 -13.81 -22.12 2.06
C ASP A 163 -14.47 -21.07 1.17
N VAL A 164 -14.28 -19.80 1.55
CA VAL A 164 -14.89 -18.65 0.87
C VAL A 164 -13.85 -17.68 0.34
N ALA A 165 -13.90 -17.42 -0.96
CA ALA A 165 -12.87 -16.63 -1.63
C ALA A 165 -13.05 -15.12 -1.32
N SER A 166 -11.98 -14.46 -0.88
CA SER A 166 -11.98 -13.00 -0.71
C SER A 166 -11.79 -12.22 -2.02
N ARG A 167 -11.59 -12.93 -3.14
CA ARG A 167 -11.39 -12.40 -4.50
C ARG A 167 -12.30 -13.11 -5.50
N GLY A 168 -12.48 -12.50 -6.67
CA GLY A 168 -13.26 -13.10 -7.77
C GLY A 168 -14.77 -12.88 -7.68
N HIS A 169 -15.29 -12.26 -6.62
CA HIS A 169 -16.67 -11.79 -6.59
C HIS A 169 -16.68 -10.26 -6.62
N ASP A 170 -17.68 -9.67 -7.27
CA ASP A 170 -17.89 -8.22 -7.24
C ASP A 170 -18.55 -7.82 -5.91
N LEU A 171 -17.75 -7.84 -4.85
CA LEU A 171 -18.19 -7.54 -3.49
C LEU A 171 -18.62 -6.08 -3.34
N ASP A 172 -18.22 -5.18 -4.24
CA ASP A 172 -18.72 -3.81 -4.26
C ASP A 172 -20.22 -3.74 -4.56
N SER A 173 -20.74 -4.72 -5.31
CA SER A 173 -22.15 -4.79 -5.70
C SER A 173 -22.97 -5.64 -4.71
N ASP A 174 -22.60 -6.91 -4.47
CA ASP A 174 -23.41 -7.83 -3.66
C ASP A 174 -22.59 -8.93 -2.96
N TRP A 175 -23.20 -9.63 -2.01
CA TRP A 175 -22.66 -10.85 -1.42
C TRP A 175 -22.70 -12.02 -2.41
N PRO A 176 -21.72 -12.95 -2.39
CA PRO A 176 -21.74 -14.12 -3.26
C PRO A 176 -22.92 -15.05 -2.95
N THR A 177 -23.64 -15.49 -3.98
CA THR A 177 -24.77 -16.44 -3.86
C THR A 177 -24.44 -17.84 -4.39
N PHE A 178 -23.23 -18.05 -4.90
CA PHE A 178 -22.77 -19.35 -5.38
C PHE A 178 -21.24 -19.47 -5.27
N ALA A 179 -20.77 -20.66 -4.91
CA ALA A 179 -19.36 -21.01 -4.98
C ALA A 179 -18.88 -21.15 -6.42
N ARG A 180 -17.77 -20.49 -6.72
CA ARG A 180 -17.09 -20.66 -8.00
C ARG A 180 -16.37 -22.01 -7.96
N LYS A 181 -17.01 -23.06 -8.47
CA LYS A 181 -16.41 -24.41 -8.53
C LYS A 181 -15.17 -24.39 -9.43
N THR A 182 -14.00 -24.68 -8.86
CA THR A 182 -12.80 -25.03 -9.61
C THR A 182 -13.05 -26.39 -10.27
N LEU A 183 -13.40 -26.41 -11.56
CA LEU A 183 -13.55 -27.65 -12.33
C LEU A 183 -12.17 -28.30 -12.55
N GLY A 184 -11.75 -29.08 -11.57
CA GLY A 184 -10.55 -29.93 -11.61
C GLY A 184 -10.60 -31.18 -10.75
N SER A 185 -11.64 -31.39 -9.92
CA SER A 185 -11.70 -32.52 -8.98
C SER A 185 -13.06 -33.21 -9.00
N ALA A 186 -13.44 -33.75 -10.15
CA ALA A 186 -14.44 -34.80 -10.21
C ALA A 186 -13.67 -36.11 -10.41
N LEU A 187 -13.12 -36.68 -9.33
CA LEU A 187 -12.74 -38.09 -9.13
C LEU A 187 -11.85 -38.27 -7.86
N SER A 188 -12.37 -37.96 -6.66
CA SER A 188 -12.07 -38.70 -5.40
C SER A 188 -12.63 -37.99 -4.15
N PRO A 189 -13.23 -38.69 -3.16
CA PRO A 189 -13.86 -38.07 -1.99
C PRO A 189 -12.91 -37.67 -0.85
N VAL A 190 -11.60 -37.51 -1.09
CA VAL A 190 -10.62 -37.29 -0.01
C VAL A 190 -9.54 -36.28 -0.43
N SER A 191 -9.93 -35.05 -0.78
CA SER A 191 -8.99 -33.93 -0.79
C SER A 191 -9.11 -33.22 0.56
N VAL A 192 -8.18 -33.52 1.46
CA VAL A 192 -8.15 -32.95 2.82
C VAL A 192 -7.93 -31.45 2.72
N TRP A 193 -9.00 -30.67 2.98
CA TRP A 193 -8.90 -29.25 3.25
C TRP A 193 -7.97 -29.03 4.45
N LYS A 194 -6.93 -28.21 4.29
CA LYS A 194 -5.99 -27.86 5.38
C LYS A 194 -6.38 -26.48 5.95
N PRO A 195 -6.62 -26.36 7.27
CA PRO A 195 -6.93 -25.07 7.89
C PRO A 195 -5.76 -24.07 7.75
N PRO A 196 -6.03 -22.79 7.45
CA PRO A 196 -4.99 -21.76 7.49
C PRO A 196 -4.39 -21.68 8.90
N SER A 197 -3.08 -21.90 9.02
CA SER A 197 -2.38 -21.72 10.30
C SER A 197 -2.42 -20.24 10.72
N ARG A 198 -2.47 -19.98 12.04
CA ARG A 198 -2.45 -18.64 12.64
C ARG A 198 -1.10 -17.94 12.37
N CYS A 199 -0.88 -17.50 11.14
CA CYS A 199 0.37 -16.89 10.68
C CYS A 199 0.35 -15.38 10.96
N SER A 200 1.49 -14.85 11.42
CA SER A 200 1.75 -13.44 11.73
C SER A 200 2.32 -12.64 10.54
N SER A 201 2.28 -13.22 9.32
CA SER A 201 2.95 -12.70 8.12
C SER A 201 1.99 -12.69 6.92
N VAL A 202 1.87 -11.53 6.27
CA VAL A 202 1.01 -11.26 5.11
C VAL A 202 1.52 -11.98 3.85
N ASN A 203 2.82 -12.30 3.77
CA ASN A 203 3.41 -12.98 2.60
C ASN A 203 3.02 -14.48 2.54
N SER A 204 2.82 -15.15 3.67
CA SER A 204 2.30 -16.54 3.68
C SER A 204 0.84 -16.63 3.21
N LEU A 205 0.01 -15.63 3.50
CA LEU A 205 -1.42 -15.64 3.18
C LEU A 205 -1.70 -15.50 1.68
N VAL A 206 -0.87 -14.72 0.98
CA VAL A 206 -0.97 -14.59 -0.49
C VAL A 206 -0.50 -15.88 -1.17
N SER A 207 0.49 -16.58 -0.60
CA SER A 207 0.99 -17.85 -1.11
C SER A 207 0.03 -19.03 -0.89
N THR A 208 -0.68 -19.12 0.25
CA THR A 208 -1.63 -20.24 0.50
C THR A 208 -2.84 -20.23 -0.44
N TYR A 209 -3.38 -19.05 -0.79
CA TYR A 209 -4.48 -18.95 -1.75
C TYR A 209 -4.05 -19.13 -3.21
N SER A 210 -2.76 -18.91 -3.52
CA SER A 210 -2.21 -19.11 -4.86
C SER A 210 -1.76 -20.57 -5.12
N GLN A 211 -1.75 -21.41 -4.08
CA GLN A 211 -1.26 -22.80 -4.10
C GLN A 211 -2.37 -23.85 -4.15
N GLN A 212 -3.65 -23.48 -4.09
CA GLN A 212 -4.78 -24.43 -4.15
C GLN A 212 -5.00 -25.04 -5.57
N GLY A 213 -4.02 -24.87 -6.46
CA GLY A 213 -3.95 -25.51 -7.78
C GLY A 213 -2.89 -26.59 -7.93
N GLN A 214 -1.92 -26.72 -7.02
CA GLN A 214 -0.95 -27.81 -7.04
C GLN A 214 -0.44 -28.06 -5.63
N ASP A 215 -0.81 -29.20 -5.04
CA ASP A 215 0.15 -30.02 -4.29
C ASP A 215 -0.41 -31.44 -4.14
N SER A 216 0.26 -32.32 -4.87
CA SER A 216 0.14 -33.77 -4.86
C SER A 216 0.34 -34.33 -3.46
N PHE A 217 -0.47 -35.32 -3.09
CA PHE A 217 -0.16 -36.18 -1.94
C PHE A 217 1.06 -37.04 -2.24
N SER A 218 2.03 -36.96 -1.34
CA SER A 218 3.19 -37.84 -1.28
C SER A 218 2.77 -39.25 -0.85
N GLY A 219 3.04 -40.23 -1.73
CA GLY A 219 3.43 -41.61 -1.42
C GLY A 219 2.61 -42.43 -0.42
N GLN A 220 1.78 -43.35 -0.93
CA GLN A 220 1.77 -44.72 -0.39
C GLN A 220 1.51 -45.74 -1.50
N GLU A 221 2.51 -46.59 -1.72
CA GLU A 221 2.52 -47.72 -2.65
C GLU A 221 1.39 -48.70 -2.33
N PHE A 222 0.64 -49.15 -3.35
CA PHE A 222 0.27 -50.55 -3.58
C PHE A 222 -0.29 -50.73 -5.01
N SER A 223 0.62 -51.12 -5.90
CA SER A 223 0.47 -51.99 -7.08
C SER A 223 -0.86 -52.11 -7.85
N SER A 224 -0.74 -51.73 -9.14
CA SER A 224 -1.12 -52.50 -10.35
C SER A 224 -2.61 -52.68 -10.67
N SER A 225 -3.09 -52.03 -11.74
CA SER A 225 -3.08 -52.61 -13.10
C SER A 225 -4.08 -51.89 -14.03
N LEU A 226 -3.69 -51.78 -15.30
CA LEU A 226 -4.45 -51.41 -16.51
C LEU A 226 -4.62 -49.92 -16.89
N LEU A 227 -4.27 -49.68 -18.17
CA LEU A 227 -4.45 -48.50 -19.03
C LEU A 227 -3.46 -47.34 -18.76
N GLY A 228 -2.34 -47.18 -19.45
CA GLY A 228 -2.00 -47.58 -20.81
C GLY A 228 -2.36 -46.45 -21.78
N ASP A 229 -1.31 -45.73 -22.20
CA ASP A 229 -1.21 -44.64 -23.18
C ASP A 229 -1.36 -43.18 -22.72
N LEU A 230 -0.33 -42.40 -23.12
CA LEU A 230 -0.09 -40.95 -22.96
C LEU A 230 0.74 -40.51 -21.74
N GLY A 231 1.92 -41.10 -21.58
CA GLY A 231 3.01 -40.55 -20.77
C GLY A 231 4.11 -39.98 -21.67
N GLU A 232 4.15 -38.65 -21.84
CA GLU A 232 5.41 -37.96 -22.23
C GLU A 232 5.44 -36.42 -22.06
N LEU A 233 4.44 -35.77 -21.44
CA LEU A 233 4.45 -34.29 -21.29
C LEU A 233 4.23 -33.78 -19.85
N GLY A 234 4.10 -34.67 -18.85
CA GLY A 234 3.76 -34.29 -17.47
C GLY A 234 4.94 -34.11 -16.50
N GLU A 235 6.14 -34.60 -16.82
CA GLU A 235 7.24 -34.70 -15.85
C GLU A 235 8.15 -33.47 -15.76
N LEU A 236 8.02 -32.48 -16.66
CA LEU A 236 8.91 -31.30 -16.69
C LEU A 236 8.40 -30.09 -15.88
N SER A 237 7.13 -30.07 -15.45
CA SER A 237 6.50 -28.89 -14.85
C SER A 237 6.52 -28.86 -13.31
N CYS A 238 6.70 -30.01 -12.64
CA CYS A 238 6.63 -30.08 -11.18
C CYS A 238 7.98 -29.78 -10.52
N ASN A 239 9.10 -30.11 -11.18
CA ASN A 239 10.44 -29.88 -10.65
C ASN A 239 10.81 -28.39 -10.64
N THR A 240 10.39 -27.63 -11.66
CA THR A 240 10.74 -26.20 -11.78
C THR A 240 10.09 -25.31 -10.72
N ASN A 241 8.87 -25.65 -10.27
CA ASN A 241 8.20 -24.89 -9.21
C ASN A 241 8.81 -25.15 -7.83
N GLU A 242 9.20 -26.40 -7.58
CA GLU A 242 9.88 -26.78 -6.33
C GLU A 242 11.30 -26.20 -6.29
N ASP A 243 12.01 -26.19 -7.43
CA ASP A 243 13.32 -25.58 -7.57
C ASP A 243 13.28 -24.06 -7.32
N LEU A 244 12.29 -23.35 -7.88
CA LEU A 244 12.11 -21.90 -7.64
C LEU A 244 11.72 -21.58 -6.18
N ARG A 245 10.95 -22.47 -5.53
CA ARG A 245 10.65 -22.37 -4.09
C ARG A 245 11.89 -22.50 -3.24
N ILE A 246 12.71 -23.51 -3.53
CA ILE A 246 13.97 -23.75 -2.82
C ILE A 246 14.95 -22.58 -3.05
N GLU A 247 15.00 -22.04 -4.26
CA GLU A 247 15.85 -20.89 -4.60
C GLU A 247 15.37 -19.60 -3.89
N LEU A 248 14.05 -19.40 -3.75
CA LEU A 248 13.46 -18.31 -2.99
C LEU A 248 13.77 -18.42 -1.49
N ASP A 249 13.58 -19.60 -0.90
CA ASP A 249 13.90 -19.86 0.51
C ASP A 249 15.40 -19.67 0.80
N GLN A 250 16.26 -20.09 -0.13
CA GLN A 250 17.71 -19.84 -0.04
C GLN A 250 18.07 -18.35 -0.16
N SER A 251 17.38 -17.62 -1.03
CA SER A 251 17.57 -16.17 -1.20
C SER A 251 17.12 -15.40 0.04
N GLU A 252 15.99 -15.76 0.64
CA GLU A 252 15.50 -15.18 1.90
C GLU A 252 16.44 -15.47 3.07
N LEU A 253 16.99 -16.68 3.15
CA LEU A 253 17.96 -17.03 4.19
C LEU A 253 19.24 -16.20 4.06
N LYS A 254 19.73 -16.04 2.82
CA LYS A 254 20.90 -15.22 2.51
C LYS A 254 20.67 -13.73 2.81
N GLN A 255 19.45 -13.24 2.57
CA GLN A 255 19.04 -11.88 2.95
C GLN A 255 19.12 -11.67 4.47
N GLN A 256 18.63 -12.64 5.26
CA GLN A 256 18.70 -12.58 6.73
C GLN A 256 20.14 -12.65 7.25
N GLU A 257 20.99 -13.47 6.64
CA GLU A 257 22.42 -13.56 7.01
C GLU A 257 23.15 -12.25 6.72
N LEU A 258 22.92 -11.64 5.55
CA LEU A 258 23.49 -10.34 5.20
C LEU A 258 23.02 -9.23 6.16
N GLN A 259 21.74 -9.23 6.54
CA GLN A 259 21.21 -8.27 7.52
C GLN A 259 21.89 -8.42 8.89
N LYS A 260 22.09 -9.65 9.37
CA LYS A 260 22.82 -9.90 10.62
C LYS A 260 24.28 -9.44 10.53
N LYS A 261 24.94 -9.65 9.39
CA LYS A 261 26.32 -9.22 9.14
C LYS A 261 26.44 -7.70 9.17
N ILE A 262 25.52 -6.98 8.55
CA ILE A 262 25.48 -5.50 8.55
C ILE A 262 25.28 -4.99 9.98
N GLN A 263 24.33 -5.52 10.74
CA GLN A 263 24.10 -5.13 12.13
C GLN A 263 25.32 -5.36 13.02
N GLN A 264 26.07 -6.45 12.78
CA GLN A 264 27.32 -6.71 13.49
C GLN A 264 28.40 -5.67 13.15
N LEU A 265 28.58 -5.36 11.86
CA LEU A 265 29.56 -4.35 11.41
C LEU A 265 29.20 -2.94 11.90
N ASP A 266 27.93 -2.59 11.94
CA ASP A 266 27.45 -1.30 12.46
C ASP A 266 27.76 -1.16 13.96
N LYS A 267 27.62 -2.25 14.72
CA LYS A 267 27.97 -2.27 16.14
C LYS A 267 29.48 -2.12 16.35
N GLU A 268 30.29 -2.85 15.59
CA GLU A 268 31.75 -2.74 15.63
C GLU A 268 32.22 -1.32 15.25
N ALA A 269 31.57 -0.68 14.27
CA ALA A 269 31.86 0.70 13.87
C ALA A 269 31.45 1.72 14.95
N ALA A 270 30.34 1.50 15.66
CA ALA A 270 29.92 2.34 16.78
C ALA A 270 30.93 2.27 17.94
N ASP A 271 31.39 1.07 18.29
CA ASP A 271 32.38 0.85 19.35
C ASP A 271 33.74 1.51 18.99
N LEU A 272 34.18 1.40 17.73
CA LEU A 272 35.37 2.09 17.23
C LEU A 272 35.23 3.62 17.27
N LYS A 273 34.06 4.16 16.92
CA LYS A 273 33.78 5.61 17.01
C LYS A 273 33.89 6.12 18.45
N THR A 274 33.37 5.36 19.42
CA THR A 274 33.51 5.73 20.84
C THR A 274 34.96 5.74 21.29
N LEU A 275 35.74 4.71 20.91
CA LEU A 275 37.16 4.62 21.29
C LEU A 275 38.00 5.76 20.67
N VAL A 276 37.76 6.12 19.41
CA VAL A 276 38.44 7.25 18.75
C VAL A 276 38.13 8.57 19.47
N LYS A 277 36.88 8.78 19.87
CA LYS A 277 36.48 9.99 20.61
C LYS A 277 37.17 10.09 21.97
N ASP A 278 37.20 8.99 22.73
CA ASP A 278 37.85 8.95 24.05
C ASP A 278 39.36 9.24 23.94
N LEU A 279 40.03 8.69 22.91
CA LEU A 279 41.45 8.95 22.64
C LEU A 279 41.70 10.40 22.21
N GLN A 280 40.79 11.02 21.44
CA GLN A 280 40.88 12.43 21.06
C GLN A 280 40.70 13.37 22.27
N GLU A 281 39.78 13.06 23.19
CA GLU A 281 39.60 13.82 24.43
C GLU A 281 40.84 13.73 25.34
N GLN A 282 41.47 12.55 25.44
CA GLN A 282 42.72 12.38 26.18
C GLN A 282 43.89 13.22 25.58
N LEU A 283 43.95 13.32 24.25
CA LEU A 283 44.98 14.11 23.55
C LEU A 283 44.78 15.62 23.80
N LEU A 284 43.53 16.09 23.83
CA LEU A 284 43.19 17.48 24.15
C LEU A 284 43.46 17.84 25.62
N ALA A 285 43.17 16.94 26.56
CA ALA A 285 43.44 17.17 27.98
C ALA A 285 44.95 17.37 28.26
N LYS A 286 45.80 16.52 27.66
CA LYS A 286 47.26 16.62 27.77
C LYS A 286 47.86 17.88 27.12
N SER A 287 47.15 18.51 26.19
CA SER A 287 47.59 19.75 25.56
C SER A 287 47.37 20.99 26.44
N ARG A 288 46.31 20.99 27.28
CA ARG A 288 45.92 22.14 28.12
C ARG A 288 46.76 22.32 29.38
N GLU A 289 47.40 21.27 29.89
CA GLU A 289 48.27 21.37 31.08
C GLU A 289 49.57 22.15 30.81
N LYS A 290 49.94 22.39 29.53
CA LYS A 290 51.26 22.92 29.14
C LYS A 290 51.38 24.45 29.12
N ASP A 291 50.28 25.19 29.14
CA ASP A 291 50.30 26.67 29.05
C ASP A 291 50.57 27.37 30.39
N GLY A 292 50.41 26.66 31.52
CA GLY A 292 50.56 27.25 32.87
C GLY A 292 52.00 27.48 33.31
N GLU A 293 52.94 26.60 32.95
CA GLU A 293 54.31 26.61 33.50
C GLU A 293 55.26 27.57 32.78
N GLN A 294 54.97 27.93 31.52
CA GLN A 294 55.81 28.85 30.74
C GLN A 294 55.66 30.32 31.18
N GLN A 295 54.59 30.67 31.89
CA GLN A 295 54.30 32.06 32.25
C GLN A 295 55.03 32.51 33.55
N GLU A 296 55.35 31.58 34.45
CA GLU A 296 56.06 31.83 35.71
C GLU A 296 57.56 32.13 35.46
N VAL A 297 58.19 31.37 34.56
CA VAL A 297 59.63 31.48 34.23
C VAL A 297 59.97 32.80 33.54
N VAL A 298 59.09 33.27 32.65
CA VAL A 298 59.26 34.55 31.93
C VAL A 298 59.22 35.76 32.88
N LYS A 299 58.50 35.63 34.00
CA LYS A 299 58.38 36.69 35.01
C LYS A 299 59.67 36.87 35.82
N VAL A 300 60.28 35.76 36.27
CA VAL A 300 61.52 35.77 37.07
C VAL A 300 62.71 36.28 36.26
N VAL A 301 62.82 35.90 34.98
CA VAL A 301 63.91 36.39 34.10
C VAL A 301 63.82 37.89 33.86
N ARG A 302 62.60 38.44 33.73
CA ARG A 302 62.38 39.87 33.51
C ARG A 302 62.80 40.71 34.72
N GLU A 303 62.40 40.30 35.92
CA GLU A 303 62.77 40.99 37.17
C GLU A 303 64.29 41.01 37.42
N CYS A 304 65.01 39.96 37.02
CA CYS A 304 66.46 39.89 37.18
C CYS A 304 67.20 40.81 36.18
N SER A 305 66.68 40.92 34.95
CA SER A 305 67.22 41.79 33.90
C SER A 305 67.10 43.28 34.24
N ASP A 306 65.93 43.71 34.74
CA ASP A 306 65.66 45.11 35.10
C ASP A 306 66.58 45.60 36.24
N ARG A 307 66.91 44.72 37.19
CA ARG A 307 67.81 45.03 38.31
C ARG A 307 69.28 45.18 37.90
N LEU A 308 69.73 44.45 36.88
CA LEU A 308 71.10 44.53 36.37
C LEU A 308 71.30 45.81 35.53
N GLN A 309 70.26 46.22 34.80
CA GLN A 309 70.27 47.44 34.00
C GLN A 309 70.40 48.70 34.88
N THR A 310 69.70 48.73 36.03
CA THR A 310 69.71 49.85 36.97
C THR A 310 71.06 50.04 37.69
N THR A 311 71.73 48.95 38.09
CA THR A 311 73.06 49.02 38.73
C THR A 311 74.17 49.41 37.73
N SER A 312 74.07 48.95 36.48
CA SER A 312 74.99 49.32 35.40
C SER A 312 74.93 50.83 35.08
N GLN A 313 73.72 51.38 34.95
CA GLN A 313 73.52 52.83 34.72
C GLN A 313 74.10 53.70 35.85
N GLY A 314 73.99 53.25 37.11
CA GLY A 314 74.58 53.95 38.26
C GLY A 314 76.11 54.00 38.24
N LEU A 315 76.76 52.94 37.73
CA LEU A 315 78.22 52.87 37.56
C LEU A 315 78.72 53.79 36.44
N GLU A 316 77.98 53.89 35.33
CA GLU A 316 78.32 54.82 34.25
C GLU A 316 78.21 56.28 34.69
N ALA A 317 77.17 56.64 35.45
CA ALA A 317 77.02 57.98 36.02
C ALA A 317 78.22 58.36 36.92
N LEU A 318 78.68 57.45 37.79
CA LEU A 318 79.86 57.68 38.63
C LEU A 318 81.15 57.85 37.82
N ARG A 319 81.37 57.03 36.77
CA ARG A 319 82.55 57.17 35.89
C ARG A 319 82.59 58.52 35.16
N THR A 320 81.43 59.08 34.81
CA THR A 320 81.40 60.43 34.22
C THR A 320 81.73 61.52 35.24
N SER A 321 81.28 61.35 36.48
CA SER A 321 81.59 62.26 37.58
C SER A 321 83.08 62.22 37.97
N GLU A 322 83.69 61.04 38.00
CA GLU A 322 85.11 60.85 38.31
C GLU A 322 86.01 61.59 37.30
N ARG A 323 85.75 61.47 35.99
CA ARG A 323 86.47 62.24 34.95
C ARG A 323 86.34 63.75 35.13
N ASN A 324 85.17 64.23 35.59
CA ASN A 324 84.94 65.64 35.86
C ASN A 324 85.69 66.12 37.12
N LEU A 325 85.94 65.25 38.09
CA LEU A 325 86.77 65.56 39.26
C LEU A 325 88.26 65.50 38.95
N GLU A 326 88.72 64.53 38.15
CA GLU A 326 90.11 64.44 37.68
C GLU A 326 90.53 65.69 36.90
N THR A 327 89.67 66.17 36.00
CA THR A 327 89.91 67.42 35.26
C THR A 327 89.98 68.63 36.19
N LYS A 328 89.08 68.75 37.17
CA LYS A 328 89.13 69.82 38.18
C LYS A 328 90.39 69.76 39.04
N LEU A 329 90.79 68.56 39.46
CA LEU A 329 92.00 68.34 40.25
C LEU A 329 93.25 68.76 39.45
N GLY A 330 93.35 68.35 38.18
CA GLY A 330 94.46 68.75 37.31
C GLY A 330 94.53 70.27 37.08
N ILE A 331 93.37 70.94 36.95
CA ILE A 331 93.32 72.41 36.86
C ILE A 331 93.85 73.03 38.17
N ALA A 332 93.38 72.57 39.33
CA ALA A 332 93.83 73.08 40.63
C ALA A 332 95.34 72.84 40.87
N GLU A 333 95.86 71.67 40.48
CA GLU A 333 97.29 71.35 40.56
C GLU A 333 98.14 72.25 39.66
N SER A 334 97.71 72.50 38.43
CA SER A 334 98.40 73.41 37.52
C SER A 334 98.45 74.85 38.05
N LEU A 335 97.33 75.33 38.63
CA LEU A 335 97.24 76.65 39.24
C LEU A 335 98.14 76.77 40.47
N ASN A 336 98.20 75.73 41.31
CA ASN A 336 99.11 75.69 42.45
C ASN A 336 100.57 75.73 42.02
N MET A 337 100.96 74.96 41.01
CA MET A 337 102.33 74.99 40.47
C MET A 337 102.69 76.36 39.89
N GLU A 338 101.75 77.01 39.19
CA GLU A 338 101.92 78.37 38.68
C GLU A 338 102.05 79.42 39.80
N LEU A 339 101.22 79.33 40.84
CA LEU A 339 101.26 80.22 42.00
C LEU A 339 102.55 80.04 42.82
N LEU A 340 103.02 78.80 43.00
CA LEU A 340 104.31 78.50 43.63
C LEU A 340 105.47 79.10 42.83
N SER A 341 105.46 78.94 41.50
CA SER A 341 106.48 79.53 40.61
C SER A 341 106.48 81.06 40.67
N LYS A 342 105.29 81.70 40.72
CA LYS A 342 105.16 83.15 40.90
C LYS A 342 105.65 83.62 42.27
N LEU A 343 105.43 82.83 43.31
CA LEU A 343 105.88 83.12 44.67
C LEU A 343 107.41 83.01 44.80
N GLU A 344 108.01 82.01 44.15
CA GLU A 344 109.46 81.83 44.03
C GLU A 344 110.13 82.94 43.21
N GLY A 345 109.46 83.40 42.13
CA GLY A 345 109.86 84.59 41.38
C GLY A 345 109.86 85.87 42.23
N ALA A 346 108.81 86.09 43.03
CA ALA A 346 108.70 87.25 43.92
C ALA A 346 109.75 87.24 45.06
N LEU A 347 110.20 86.05 45.48
CA LEU A 347 111.29 85.85 46.43
C LEU A 347 112.67 86.19 45.86
N ASN A 348 112.89 85.96 44.56
CA ASN A 348 114.20 86.07 43.90
C ASN A 348 114.53 87.45 43.31
N GLU A 349 113.60 88.40 43.25
CA GLU A 349 113.84 89.76 42.77
C GLU A 349 114.78 90.57 43.71
N LYS A 350 116.09 90.57 43.46
CA LYS A 350 117.05 91.47 44.13
C LYS A 350 117.29 92.73 43.28
N GLY A 351 116.56 93.81 43.55
CA GLY A 351 116.95 95.15 43.05
C GLY A 351 115.82 96.15 42.78
N GLN A 352 115.10 96.64 43.80
CA GLN A 352 114.45 97.96 43.80
C GLN A 352 113.97 98.35 45.22
N PRO A 353 113.96 99.65 45.61
CA PRO A 353 113.76 100.09 46.99
C PRO A 353 112.30 100.50 47.28
N SER A 354 111.48 99.55 47.73
CA SER A 354 110.33 99.81 48.64
C SER A 354 109.90 98.48 49.26
N THR A 355 110.21 98.27 50.54
CA THR A 355 109.99 97.00 51.26
C THR A 355 108.52 96.64 51.47
N ASP A 356 107.61 97.62 51.50
CA ASP A 356 106.19 97.41 51.83
C ASP A 356 105.37 96.79 50.68
N ASN A 357 105.71 97.11 49.43
CA ASN A 357 104.95 96.65 48.25
C ASN A 357 105.22 95.16 47.92
N ARG A 358 106.40 94.65 48.29
CA ARG A 358 106.79 93.25 48.12
C ARG A 358 106.10 92.33 49.12
N ALA A 359 105.98 92.76 50.38
CA ALA A 359 105.31 91.99 51.43
C ALA A 359 103.81 91.79 51.11
N TRP A 360 103.12 92.83 50.65
CA TRP A 360 101.71 92.77 50.28
C TRP A 360 101.44 91.81 49.10
N LYS A 361 102.27 91.87 48.05
CA LYS A 361 102.17 90.96 46.90
C LYS A 361 102.43 89.50 47.28
N MET A 362 103.30 89.27 48.26
CA MET A 362 103.63 87.94 48.76
C MET A 362 102.52 87.38 49.66
N GLU A 363 101.89 88.20 50.51
CA GLU A 363 100.69 87.83 51.26
C GLU A 363 99.49 87.54 50.33
N GLU A 364 99.31 88.32 49.26
CA GLU A 364 98.26 88.10 48.27
C GLU A 364 98.44 86.77 47.52
N LEU A 365 99.67 86.44 47.10
CA LEU A 365 99.99 85.17 46.44
C LEU A 365 99.85 83.98 47.40
N LEU A 366 100.23 84.13 48.68
CA LEU A 366 100.01 83.10 49.71
C LEU A 366 98.52 82.86 49.96
N ALA A 367 97.69 83.91 49.98
CA ALA A 367 96.25 83.78 50.14
C ALA A 367 95.60 83.05 48.94
N LYS A 368 96.02 83.37 47.71
CA LYS A 368 95.57 82.68 46.49
C LYS A 368 96.02 81.21 46.47
N LEU A 369 97.25 80.93 46.90
CA LEU A 369 97.77 79.57 47.00
C LEU A 369 97.02 78.73 48.04
N LYS A 370 96.71 79.30 49.21
CA LYS A 370 95.89 78.62 50.23
C LYS A 370 94.52 78.25 49.69
N LYS A 371 93.85 79.18 49.01
CA LYS A 371 92.54 78.94 48.42
C LYS A 371 92.58 77.85 47.33
N ALA A 372 93.60 77.86 46.47
CA ALA A 372 93.76 76.84 45.45
C ALA A 372 94.10 75.45 46.04
N GLU A 373 94.88 75.39 47.12
CA GLU A 373 95.15 74.14 47.85
C GLU A 373 93.90 73.61 48.59
N GLU A 374 93.06 74.48 49.15
CA GLU A 374 91.77 74.10 49.74
C GLU A 374 90.84 73.50 48.68
N GLU A 375 90.74 74.10 47.49
CA GLU A 375 89.96 73.58 46.37
C GLU A 375 90.50 72.23 45.88
N ARG A 376 91.84 72.05 45.84
CA ARG A 376 92.48 70.77 45.50
C ARG A 376 92.17 69.67 46.52
N ILE A 377 92.28 69.97 47.82
CA ILE A 377 91.99 69.01 48.89
C ILE A 377 90.52 68.60 48.83
N LYS A 378 89.61 69.54 48.60
CA LYS A 378 88.17 69.26 48.47
C LYS A 378 87.86 68.37 47.25
N ALA A 379 88.43 68.69 46.09
CA ALA A 379 88.27 67.86 44.88
C ALA A 379 88.84 66.45 45.07
N LYS A 380 89.96 66.31 45.79
CA LYS A 380 90.56 65.02 46.13
C LYS A 380 89.68 64.20 47.08
N GLN A 381 89.11 64.81 48.11
CA GLN A 381 88.18 64.14 49.03
C GLN A 381 86.91 63.66 48.30
N GLU A 382 86.33 64.50 47.44
CA GLU A 382 85.17 64.14 46.61
C GLU A 382 85.49 62.99 45.65
N SER A 383 86.71 62.95 45.09
CA SER A 383 87.17 61.85 44.22
C SER A 383 87.35 60.55 45.00
N GLU A 384 87.91 60.59 46.20
CA GLU A 384 88.06 59.41 47.06
C GLU A 384 86.71 58.85 47.52
N ASP A 385 85.73 59.72 47.82
CA ASP A 385 84.36 59.31 48.14
C ASP A 385 83.63 58.68 46.96
N GLN A 386 83.81 59.21 45.75
CA GLN A 386 83.26 58.63 44.53
C GLN A 386 83.90 57.28 44.20
N ALA A 387 85.22 57.13 44.40
CA ALA A 387 85.91 55.85 44.25
C ALA A 387 85.37 54.78 45.21
N ARG A 388 85.11 55.14 46.48
CA ARG A 388 84.48 54.25 47.47
C ARG A 388 83.07 53.81 47.05
N LEU A 389 82.27 54.72 46.49
CA LEU A 389 80.92 54.40 46.00
C LEU A 389 80.94 53.54 44.73
N ALA A 390 81.84 53.83 43.79
CA ALA A 390 82.05 53.04 42.58
C ALA A 390 82.51 51.61 42.91
N GLU A 391 83.38 51.44 43.91
CA GLU A 391 83.83 50.11 44.33
C GLU A 391 82.69 49.29 44.98
N ARG A 392 81.82 49.91 45.80
CA ARG A 392 80.64 49.23 46.33
C ARG A 392 79.67 48.77 45.24
N LEU A 393 79.36 49.64 44.28
CA LEU A 393 78.50 49.29 43.15
C LEU A 393 79.14 48.24 42.24
N SER A 394 80.46 48.27 42.06
CA SER A 394 81.18 47.22 41.31
C SER A 394 81.13 45.87 42.01
N GLN A 395 81.26 45.83 43.34
CA GLN A 395 81.10 44.61 44.12
C GLN A 395 79.66 44.09 44.08
N GLU A 396 78.66 44.97 44.13
CA GLU A 396 77.25 44.60 44.01
C GLU A 396 76.92 44.06 42.61
N LEU A 397 77.46 44.67 41.55
CA LEU A 397 77.30 44.20 40.18
C LEU A 397 77.93 42.81 39.99
N LYS A 398 79.15 42.58 40.51
CA LYS A 398 79.80 41.25 40.50
C LYS A 398 79.03 40.19 41.29
N LEU A 399 78.29 40.58 42.32
CA LEU A 399 77.43 39.68 43.09
C LEU A 399 76.16 39.35 42.30
N GLN A 400 75.55 40.35 41.65
CA GLN A 400 74.37 40.18 40.80
C GLN A 400 74.69 39.34 39.56
N GLU A 401 75.84 39.54 38.90
CA GLU A 401 76.30 38.71 37.77
C GLU A 401 76.49 37.24 38.17
N ARG A 402 77.01 36.97 39.39
CA ARG A 402 77.15 35.59 39.88
C ARG A 402 75.79 34.94 40.14
N LYS A 403 74.87 35.66 40.77
CA LYS A 403 73.48 35.19 40.97
C LYS A 403 72.76 34.96 39.64
N LEU A 404 72.99 35.82 38.66
CA LEU A 404 72.42 35.67 37.33
C LEU A 404 72.96 34.41 36.64
N LYS A 405 74.28 34.15 36.74
CA LYS A 405 74.88 32.90 36.23
C LYS A 405 74.37 31.64 36.92
N GLU A 406 74.11 31.70 38.23
CA GLU A 406 73.48 30.58 38.97
C GLU A 406 72.05 30.35 38.49
N VAL A 407 71.24 31.40 38.40
CA VAL A 407 69.86 31.32 37.89
C VAL A 407 69.84 30.87 36.42
N GLU A 408 70.77 31.31 35.57
CA GLU A 408 70.93 30.83 34.19
C GLU A 408 71.27 29.34 34.13
N GLY A 409 72.16 28.86 35.01
CA GLY A 409 72.49 27.44 35.11
C GLY A 409 71.30 26.60 35.57
N GLU A 410 70.56 27.05 36.58
CA GLU A 410 69.32 26.42 37.03
C GLU A 410 68.28 26.41 35.90
N LEU A 411 68.09 27.53 35.21
CA LEU A 411 67.13 27.65 34.12
C LEU A 411 67.50 26.74 32.93
N GLU A 412 68.79 26.52 32.66
CA GLU A 412 69.23 25.60 31.62
C GLU A 412 68.99 24.13 32.03
N THR A 413 69.21 23.77 33.29
CA THR A 413 68.85 22.42 33.79
C THR A 413 67.34 22.18 33.75
N TRP A 414 66.53 23.17 34.14
CA TRP A 414 65.07 23.13 33.97
C TRP A 414 64.67 23.04 32.50
N ARG A 415 65.29 23.81 31.60
CA ARG A 415 65.05 23.77 30.15
C ARG A 415 65.35 22.39 29.57
N VAL A 416 66.44 21.76 29.99
CA VAL A 416 66.82 20.40 29.55
C VAL A 416 65.82 19.37 30.08
N SER A 417 65.40 19.47 31.34
CA SER A 417 64.40 18.58 31.94
C SER A 417 63.03 18.74 31.27
N ALA A 418 62.57 19.97 31.10
CA ALA A 418 61.33 20.31 30.41
C ALA A 418 61.34 19.91 28.94
N ASN A 419 62.47 20.05 28.23
CA ASN A 419 62.60 19.55 26.86
C ASN A 419 62.54 18.03 26.81
N LYS A 420 63.13 17.33 27.78
CA LYS A 420 63.09 15.87 27.86
C LYS A 420 61.66 15.38 28.08
N GLU A 421 60.93 15.99 29.02
CA GLU A 421 59.51 15.70 29.26
C GLU A 421 58.62 16.11 28.08
N ARG A 422 58.94 17.22 27.41
CA ARG A 422 58.25 17.63 26.18
C ARG A 422 58.46 16.63 25.06
N MET A 423 59.68 16.12 24.88
CA MET A 423 59.99 15.09 23.88
C MET A 423 59.26 13.78 24.17
N THR A 424 59.27 13.29 25.41
CA THR A 424 58.55 12.05 25.76
C THR A 424 57.04 12.24 25.63
N ALA A 425 56.50 13.38 26.03
CA ALA A 425 55.08 13.69 25.84
C ALA A 425 54.69 13.83 24.36
N MET A 426 55.59 14.37 23.53
CA MET A 426 55.39 14.48 22.08
C MET A 426 55.41 13.10 21.42
N GLN A 427 56.36 12.23 21.77
CA GLN A 427 56.38 10.83 21.35
C GLN A 427 55.08 10.10 21.72
N HIS A 428 54.60 10.30 22.96
CA HIS A 428 53.35 9.68 23.41
C HIS A 428 52.11 10.23 22.68
N ALA A 429 52.13 11.50 22.28
CA ALA A 429 51.07 12.12 21.49
C ALA A 429 51.10 11.64 20.04
N ASP A 430 52.29 11.48 19.44
CA ASP A 430 52.47 10.91 18.11
C ASP A 430 52.01 9.45 18.06
N GLU A 431 52.29 8.66 19.09
CA GLU A 431 51.79 7.28 19.24
C GLU A 431 50.25 7.25 19.34
N LEU A 432 49.66 8.13 20.16
CA LEU A 432 48.20 8.24 20.25
C LEU A 432 47.58 8.67 18.91
N GLN A 433 48.21 9.61 18.21
CA GLN A 433 47.77 10.05 16.88
C GLN A 433 47.87 8.93 15.85
N MET A 434 48.94 8.14 15.88
CA MET A 434 49.11 6.96 15.02
C MET A 434 48.03 5.92 15.28
N ASN A 435 47.72 5.64 16.55
CA ASN A 435 46.63 4.72 16.94
C ASN A 435 45.26 5.24 16.49
N ILE A 436 44.99 6.54 16.65
CA ILE A 436 43.76 7.18 16.15
C ILE A 436 43.65 7.00 14.63
N ASN A 437 44.72 7.27 13.88
CA ASN A 437 44.73 7.13 12.42
C ASN A 437 44.50 5.66 11.99
N GLN A 438 45.08 4.69 12.69
CA GLN A 438 44.86 3.26 12.42
C GLN A 438 43.41 2.85 12.69
N LEU A 439 42.83 3.27 13.82
CA LEU A 439 41.44 2.98 14.16
C LEU A 439 40.46 3.66 13.20
N GLN A 440 40.75 4.88 12.75
CA GLN A 440 39.97 5.57 11.71
C GLN A 440 40.06 4.84 10.35
N GLY A 441 41.23 4.29 10.00
CA GLY A 441 41.38 3.45 8.82
C GLY A 441 40.55 2.16 8.90
N ALA A 442 40.58 1.47 10.04
CA ALA A 442 39.76 0.29 10.30
C ALA A 442 38.26 0.61 10.27
N LEU A 443 37.85 1.74 10.86
CA LEU A 443 36.48 2.23 10.79
C LEU A 443 36.01 2.45 9.35
N SER A 444 36.82 3.14 8.53
CA SER A 444 36.49 3.39 7.12
C SER A 444 36.35 2.09 6.31
N LEU A 445 37.19 1.09 6.58
CA LEU A 445 37.07 -0.23 5.96
C LEU A 445 35.75 -0.91 6.36
N LYS A 446 35.38 -0.88 7.64
CA LYS A 446 34.14 -1.47 8.15
C LYS A 446 32.89 -0.78 7.61
N GLU A 447 32.89 0.55 7.53
CA GLU A 447 31.80 1.33 6.92
C GLU A 447 31.65 1.01 5.42
N ARG A 448 32.77 0.82 4.70
CA ARG A 448 32.76 0.42 3.28
C ARG A 448 32.27 -1.02 3.09
N GLU A 449 32.69 -1.95 3.94
CA GLU A 449 32.19 -3.33 3.96
C GLU A 449 30.68 -3.37 4.20
N ALA A 450 30.18 -2.62 5.19
CA ALA A 450 28.75 -2.49 5.48
C ALA A 450 27.99 -1.90 4.29
N GLY A 451 28.50 -0.82 3.67
CA GLY A 451 27.89 -0.22 2.48
C GLY A 451 27.86 -1.15 1.26
N ASN A 452 28.91 -1.94 1.05
CA ASN A 452 28.95 -2.94 -0.03
C ASN A 452 27.92 -4.06 0.21
N LEU A 453 27.84 -4.60 1.43
CA LEU A 453 26.85 -5.62 1.78
C LEU A 453 25.42 -5.06 1.68
N GLN A 454 25.21 -3.80 2.04
CA GLN A 454 23.91 -3.12 1.91
C GLN A 454 23.50 -2.96 0.45
N THR A 455 24.45 -2.66 -0.45
CA THR A 455 24.22 -2.62 -1.90
C THR A 455 23.85 -4.00 -2.44
N GLN A 456 24.58 -5.05 -2.04
CA GLN A 456 24.25 -6.43 -2.40
C GLN A 456 22.85 -6.86 -1.91
N LEU A 457 22.46 -6.42 -0.71
CA LEU A 457 21.14 -6.66 -0.14
C LEU A 457 20.05 -5.98 -0.98
N GLN A 458 20.30 -4.75 -1.44
CA GLN A 458 19.37 -3.99 -2.26
C GLN A 458 19.23 -4.59 -3.67
N ASP A 459 20.33 -5.08 -4.25
CA ASP A 459 20.32 -5.76 -5.54
C ASP A 459 19.59 -7.11 -5.47
N LEU A 460 19.79 -7.87 -4.39
CA LEU A 460 19.03 -9.10 -4.12
C LEU A 460 17.53 -8.81 -3.94
N GLN A 461 17.17 -7.74 -3.23
CA GLN A 461 15.77 -7.32 -3.08
C GLN A 461 15.13 -6.98 -4.44
N LYS A 462 15.82 -6.22 -5.29
CA LYS A 462 15.33 -5.91 -6.64
C LYS A 462 15.18 -7.15 -7.51
N ALA A 463 16.11 -8.11 -7.40
CA ALA A 463 16.04 -9.37 -8.12
C ALA A 463 14.83 -10.20 -7.65
N LEU A 464 14.57 -10.23 -6.33
CA LEU A 464 13.39 -10.88 -5.74
C LEU A 464 12.09 -10.22 -6.23
N GLU A 465 12.01 -8.90 -6.20
CA GLU A 465 10.87 -8.12 -6.70
C GLU A 465 10.61 -8.35 -8.20
N ALA A 466 11.67 -8.49 -9.00
CA ALA A 466 11.57 -8.81 -10.41
C ALA A 466 11.06 -10.25 -10.65
N GLN A 467 11.52 -11.22 -9.86
CA GLN A 467 11.02 -12.60 -9.90
C GLN A 467 9.56 -12.69 -9.46
N ASP A 468 9.17 -11.99 -8.40
CA ASP A 468 7.77 -11.90 -7.95
C ASP A 468 6.87 -11.29 -9.03
N SER A 469 7.35 -10.22 -9.70
CA SER A 469 6.63 -9.59 -10.82
C SER A 469 6.45 -10.56 -12.00
N GLN A 470 7.45 -11.38 -12.32
CA GLN A 470 7.35 -12.43 -13.35
C GLN A 470 6.35 -13.53 -12.97
N LEU A 471 6.34 -13.95 -11.70
CA LEU A 471 5.38 -14.91 -11.16
C LEU A 471 3.95 -14.37 -11.24
N ASP A 472 3.74 -13.10 -10.91
CA ASP A 472 2.42 -12.45 -11.00
C ASP A 472 1.94 -12.31 -12.46
N GLU A 473 2.85 -12.03 -13.39
CA GLU A 473 2.54 -11.98 -14.83
C GLU A 473 2.15 -13.36 -15.37
N LEU A 474 2.84 -14.43 -14.95
CA LEU A 474 2.47 -15.81 -15.28
C LEU A 474 1.09 -16.18 -14.67
N LYS A 475 0.83 -15.83 -13.41
CA LYS A 475 -0.48 -16.05 -12.76
C LYS A 475 -1.61 -15.32 -13.48
N LYS A 476 -1.34 -14.10 -13.96
CA LYS A 476 -2.31 -13.31 -14.74
C LYS A 476 -2.66 -13.99 -16.06
N ARG A 477 -1.66 -14.50 -16.80
CA ARG A 477 -1.88 -15.27 -18.03
C ARG A 477 -2.72 -16.53 -17.77
N PHE A 478 -2.40 -17.29 -16.71
CA PHE A 478 -3.20 -18.46 -16.33
C PHE A 478 -4.65 -18.10 -15.94
N GLN A 479 -4.87 -16.98 -15.25
CA GLN A 479 -6.23 -16.52 -14.93
C GLN A 479 -7.01 -16.07 -16.18
N GLU A 480 -6.35 -15.45 -17.15
CA GLU A 480 -6.95 -15.09 -18.44
C GLU A 480 -7.38 -16.35 -19.22
N GLU A 481 -6.56 -17.41 -19.22
CA GLU A 481 -6.93 -18.70 -19.80
C GLU A 481 -8.13 -19.36 -19.07
N LEU A 482 -8.18 -19.30 -17.74
CA LEU A 482 -9.31 -19.83 -16.96
C LEU A 482 -10.60 -19.06 -17.22
N LYS A 483 -10.55 -17.73 -17.36
CA LYS A 483 -11.72 -16.92 -17.76
C LYS A 483 -12.21 -17.30 -19.15
N HIS A 484 -11.30 -17.52 -20.10
CA HIS A 484 -11.66 -17.98 -21.44
C HIS A 484 -12.35 -19.35 -21.40
N LYS A 485 -11.88 -20.26 -20.54
CA LYS A 485 -12.51 -21.57 -20.33
C LYS A 485 -13.92 -21.46 -19.72
N SER A 486 -14.13 -20.60 -18.71
CA SER A 486 -15.45 -20.46 -18.09
C SER A 486 -16.49 -19.88 -19.05
N VAL A 487 -16.10 -18.94 -19.91
CA VAL A 487 -16.97 -18.38 -20.96
C VAL A 487 -17.37 -19.45 -21.97
N LEU A 488 -16.44 -20.34 -22.35
CA LEU A 488 -16.74 -21.49 -23.22
C LEU A 488 -17.69 -22.49 -22.54
N GLU A 489 -17.52 -22.77 -21.25
CA GLU A 489 -18.43 -23.64 -20.49
C GLU A 489 -19.85 -23.05 -20.39
N GLU A 490 -19.98 -21.74 -20.16
CA GLU A 490 -21.27 -21.05 -20.10
C GLU A 490 -21.98 -21.05 -21.49
N GLN A 491 -21.22 -20.87 -22.56
CA GLN A 491 -21.73 -21.01 -23.94
C GLN A 491 -22.18 -22.43 -24.25
N LEU A 492 -21.54 -23.44 -23.66
CA LEU A 492 -21.93 -24.84 -23.84
C LEU A 492 -23.21 -25.15 -23.04
N ASN A 493 -23.32 -24.61 -21.83
CA ASN A 493 -24.44 -24.85 -20.93
C ASN A 493 -25.74 -24.16 -21.42
N THR A 494 -25.62 -22.94 -21.96
CA THR A 494 -26.74 -22.24 -22.63
C THR A 494 -27.25 -23.04 -23.83
N LYS A 495 -26.36 -23.50 -24.71
CA LYS A 495 -26.75 -24.40 -25.83
C LYS A 495 -27.39 -25.70 -25.36
N THR A 496 -26.93 -26.26 -24.25
CA THR A 496 -27.47 -27.52 -23.70
C THR A 496 -28.90 -27.31 -23.16
N ASN A 497 -29.15 -26.19 -22.49
CA ASN A 497 -30.47 -25.79 -22.00
C ASN A 497 -31.45 -25.51 -23.14
N ASP A 498 -30.99 -24.84 -24.21
CA ASP A 498 -31.80 -24.59 -25.41
C ASP A 498 -32.19 -25.91 -26.09
N LEU A 499 -31.26 -26.86 -26.20
CA LEU A 499 -31.53 -28.19 -26.75
C LEU A 499 -32.53 -28.97 -25.87
N THR A 500 -32.45 -28.87 -24.55
CA THR A 500 -33.43 -29.51 -23.66
C THR A 500 -34.80 -28.85 -23.73
N GLY A 501 -34.87 -27.52 -23.87
CA GLY A 501 -36.11 -26.78 -24.12
C GLY A 501 -36.77 -27.20 -25.44
N ASN A 502 -35.98 -27.31 -26.50
CA ASN A 502 -36.43 -27.79 -27.80
C ASN A 502 -36.92 -29.25 -27.75
N ALA A 503 -36.23 -30.12 -27.01
CA ALA A 503 -36.66 -31.51 -26.81
C ALA A 503 -38.00 -31.63 -26.08
N LYS A 504 -38.23 -30.79 -25.05
CA LYS A 504 -39.53 -30.72 -24.34
C LYS A 504 -40.65 -30.25 -25.29
N LYS A 505 -40.36 -29.25 -26.13
CA LYS A 505 -41.32 -28.72 -27.11
C LYS A 505 -41.65 -29.74 -28.20
N MET A 506 -40.67 -30.51 -28.68
CA MET A 506 -40.93 -31.64 -29.58
C MET A 506 -41.84 -32.68 -28.95
N ARG A 507 -41.61 -33.09 -27.70
CA ARG A 507 -42.51 -34.05 -27.01
C ARG A 507 -43.94 -33.51 -26.87
N GLN A 508 -44.10 -32.21 -26.59
CA GLN A 508 -45.43 -31.60 -26.53
C GLN A 508 -46.14 -31.65 -27.89
N LEU A 509 -45.42 -31.34 -28.98
CA LEU A 509 -45.95 -31.43 -30.33
C LEU A 509 -46.27 -32.87 -30.72
N GLU A 510 -45.44 -33.85 -30.36
CA GLU A 510 -45.73 -35.27 -30.58
C GLU A 510 -47.00 -35.73 -29.86
N ASN A 511 -47.18 -35.32 -28.60
CA ASN A 511 -48.39 -35.64 -27.83
C ASN A 511 -49.65 -35.00 -28.44
N GLN A 512 -49.57 -33.74 -28.88
CA GLN A 512 -50.66 -33.07 -29.58
C GLN A 512 -51.00 -33.78 -30.90
N ASN A 513 -49.97 -34.21 -31.64
CA ASN A 513 -50.18 -34.94 -32.89
C ASN A 513 -50.82 -36.31 -32.64
N GLN A 514 -50.44 -37.01 -31.58
CA GLN A 514 -51.09 -38.27 -31.17
C GLN A 514 -52.56 -38.07 -30.78
N GLN A 515 -52.89 -36.97 -30.08
CA GLN A 515 -54.29 -36.64 -29.77
C GLN A 515 -55.11 -36.39 -31.05
N LEU A 516 -54.56 -35.61 -32.00
CA LEU A 516 -55.21 -35.35 -33.27
C LEU A 516 -55.42 -36.64 -34.09
N ILE A 517 -54.49 -37.60 -34.03
CA ILE A 517 -54.66 -38.91 -34.67
C ILE A 517 -55.84 -39.68 -34.07
N VAL A 518 -55.99 -39.67 -32.73
CA VAL A 518 -57.11 -40.34 -32.04
C VAL A 518 -58.44 -39.69 -32.41
N GLU A 519 -58.50 -38.36 -32.44
CA GLU A 519 -59.70 -37.62 -32.87
C GLU A 519 -60.06 -37.93 -34.33
N ASN A 520 -59.08 -37.96 -35.23
CA ASN A 520 -59.29 -38.27 -36.64
C ASN A 520 -59.81 -39.71 -36.85
N LEU A 521 -59.32 -40.69 -36.08
CA LEU A 521 -59.88 -42.04 -36.07
C LEU A 521 -61.34 -42.06 -35.58
N GLY A 522 -61.67 -41.22 -34.59
CA GLY A 522 -63.05 -41.01 -34.11
C GLY A 522 -63.96 -40.46 -35.20
N PHE A 523 -63.52 -39.41 -35.91
CA PHE A 523 -64.26 -38.85 -37.04
C PHE A 523 -64.41 -39.83 -38.20
N GLN A 524 -63.39 -40.65 -38.48
CA GLN A 524 -63.45 -41.67 -39.52
C GLN A 524 -64.46 -42.78 -39.18
N ALA A 525 -64.57 -43.18 -37.91
CA ALA A 525 -65.60 -44.11 -37.44
C ALA A 525 -67.01 -43.51 -37.57
N GLN A 526 -67.16 -42.22 -37.29
CA GLN A 526 -68.43 -41.52 -37.45
C GLN A 526 -68.83 -41.36 -38.93
N ALA A 527 -67.87 -41.10 -39.82
CA ALA A 527 -68.08 -41.06 -41.26
C ALA A 527 -68.53 -42.42 -41.81
N LYS A 528 -67.94 -43.53 -41.35
CA LYS A 528 -68.39 -44.88 -41.70
C LYS A 528 -69.84 -45.14 -41.30
N LYS A 529 -70.22 -44.76 -40.07
CA LYS A 529 -71.63 -44.86 -39.62
C LYS A 529 -72.57 -44.05 -40.50
N LEU A 530 -72.16 -42.84 -40.90
CA LEU A 530 -72.97 -41.99 -41.78
C LEU A 530 -73.15 -42.62 -43.17
N GLU A 531 -72.10 -43.26 -43.71
CA GLU A 531 -72.18 -43.98 -44.97
C GLU A 531 -73.07 -45.24 -44.87
N ASP A 532 -73.02 -45.96 -43.75
CA ASP A 532 -73.94 -47.09 -43.47
C ASP A 532 -75.40 -46.61 -43.39
N TYR A 533 -75.67 -45.46 -42.77
CA TYR A 533 -77.01 -44.87 -42.77
C TYR A 533 -77.45 -44.44 -44.17
N LYS A 534 -76.54 -43.90 -44.98
CA LYS A 534 -76.83 -43.51 -46.36
C LYS A 534 -77.18 -44.71 -47.23
N THR A 535 -76.45 -45.82 -47.10
CA THR A 535 -76.74 -47.07 -47.82
C THR A 535 -78.06 -47.71 -47.37
N GLN A 536 -78.40 -47.61 -46.08
CA GLN A 536 -79.75 -47.98 -45.61
C GLN A 536 -80.84 -47.10 -46.22
N CYS A 537 -80.63 -45.79 -46.31
CA CYS A 537 -81.59 -44.88 -46.93
C CYS A 537 -81.79 -45.18 -48.43
N THR A 538 -80.72 -45.50 -49.17
CA THR A 538 -80.84 -45.88 -50.59
C THR A 538 -81.57 -47.21 -50.76
N SER A 539 -81.31 -48.19 -49.88
CA SER A 539 -82.03 -49.47 -49.88
C SER A 539 -83.53 -49.28 -49.59
N LEU A 540 -83.87 -48.43 -48.61
CA LEU A 540 -85.25 -48.06 -48.33
C LEU A 540 -85.90 -47.34 -49.51
N MET A 541 -85.20 -46.43 -50.18
CA MET A 541 -85.69 -45.79 -51.40
C MET A 541 -85.96 -46.79 -52.53
N GLU A 542 -85.08 -47.78 -52.74
CA GLU A 542 -85.31 -48.84 -53.72
C GLU A 542 -86.51 -49.73 -53.37
N ILE A 543 -86.67 -50.10 -52.09
CA ILE A 543 -87.84 -50.85 -51.63
C ILE A 543 -89.12 -50.03 -51.86
N ASN A 544 -89.08 -48.74 -51.55
CA ASN A 544 -90.22 -47.85 -51.74
C ASN A 544 -90.56 -47.67 -53.23
N ALA A 545 -89.55 -47.56 -54.09
CA ALA A 545 -89.75 -47.52 -55.55
C ALA A 545 -90.38 -48.82 -56.08
N LYS A 546 -89.92 -49.99 -55.60
CA LYS A 546 -90.53 -51.31 -55.93
C LYS A 546 -91.96 -51.42 -55.43
N LEU A 547 -92.26 -50.89 -54.24
CA LEU A 547 -93.61 -50.86 -53.68
C LEU A 547 -94.53 -49.98 -54.55
N ILE A 548 -94.09 -48.78 -54.91
CA ILE A 548 -94.83 -47.88 -55.82
C ILE A 548 -95.08 -48.55 -57.18
N GLN A 549 -94.09 -49.25 -57.72
CA GLN A 549 -94.26 -49.98 -58.98
C GLN A 549 -95.28 -51.13 -58.86
N THR A 550 -95.32 -51.80 -57.71
CA THR A 550 -96.31 -52.86 -57.42
C THR A 550 -97.71 -52.29 -57.26
N VAL A 551 -97.85 -51.15 -56.58
CA VAL A 551 -99.11 -50.40 -56.47
C VAL A 551 -99.61 -49.97 -57.85
N LYS A 552 -98.74 -49.42 -58.71
CA LYS A 552 -99.11 -49.08 -60.09
C LYS A 552 -99.57 -50.29 -60.90
N ARG A 553 -98.88 -51.44 -60.77
CA ARG A 553 -99.30 -52.70 -61.41
C ARG A 553 -100.67 -53.16 -60.92
N ASN A 554 -100.95 -53.00 -59.63
CA ASN A 554 -102.25 -53.33 -59.04
C ASN A 554 -103.35 -52.34 -59.45
N GLU A 555 -103.03 -51.06 -59.62
CA GLU A 555 -103.96 -50.08 -60.20
C GLU A 555 -104.26 -50.38 -61.67
N GLU A 556 -103.26 -50.79 -62.45
CA GLU A 556 -103.44 -51.22 -63.84
C GLU A 556 -104.27 -52.51 -63.94
N SER A 557 -103.99 -53.52 -63.10
CA SER A 557 -104.82 -54.74 -63.07
C SER A 557 -106.24 -54.47 -62.56
N SER A 558 -106.43 -53.53 -61.63
CA SER A 558 -107.75 -53.07 -61.18
C SER A 558 -108.51 -52.35 -62.31
N LYS A 559 -107.83 -51.54 -63.14
CA LYS A 559 -108.41 -50.94 -64.34
C LYS A 559 -108.80 -51.98 -65.38
N GLU A 560 -107.97 -53.00 -65.60
CA GLU A 560 -108.30 -54.14 -66.47
C GLU A 560 -109.52 -54.91 -65.93
N LEU A 561 -109.57 -55.16 -64.62
CA LEU A 561 -110.71 -55.81 -63.96
C LEU A 561 -111.99 -54.97 -64.06
N ALA A 562 -111.88 -53.64 -63.95
CA ALA A 562 -112.99 -52.71 -64.16
C ALA A 562 -113.46 -52.69 -65.62
N GLN A 563 -112.54 -52.82 -66.60
CA GLN A 563 -112.88 -52.97 -68.00
C GLN A 563 -113.58 -54.30 -68.28
N VAL A 564 -113.10 -55.41 -67.71
CA VAL A 564 -113.76 -56.73 -67.77
C VAL A 564 -115.14 -56.66 -67.13
N LYS A 565 -115.27 -56.01 -65.96
CA LYS A 565 -116.56 -55.77 -65.32
C LYS A 565 -117.52 -54.98 -66.22
N SER A 566 -117.05 -53.90 -66.86
CA SER A 566 -117.85 -53.12 -67.81
C SER A 566 -118.22 -53.89 -69.09
N ALA A 567 -117.41 -54.86 -69.49
CA ALA A 567 -117.71 -55.75 -70.61
C ALA A 567 -118.79 -56.77 -70.21
N LEU A 568 -118.68 -57.37 -69.03
CA LEU A 568 -119.68 -58.28 -68.46
C LEU A 568 -121.01 -57.56 -68.17
N GLU A 569 -120.99 -56.30 -67.71
CA GLU A 569 -122.20 -55.48 -67.55
C GLU A 569 -122.87 -55.18 -68.89
N ARG A 570 -122.09 -54.96 -69.97
CA ARG A 570 -122.63 -54.82 -71.33
C ARG A 570 -123.22 -56.13 -71.87
N GLU A 571 -122.58 -57.27 -71.59
CA GLU A 571 -123.12 -58.59 -71.92
C GLU A 571 -124.40 -58.88 -71.13
N LEU A 572 -124.47 -58.51 -69.85
CA LEU A 572 -125.66 -58.65 -69.00
C LEU A 572 -126.84 -57.80 -69.51
N ILE A 573 -126.60 -56.56 -69.92
CA ILE A 573 -127.63 -55.70 -70.53
C ILE A 573 -128.09 -56.28 -71.88
N SER A 574 -127.19 -56.87 -72.67
CA SER A 574 -127.56 -57.56 -73.91
C SER A 574 -128.36 -58.83 -73.66
N ALA A 575 -128.02 -59.59 -72.61
CA ALA A 575 -128.73 -60.80 -72.20
C ALA A 575 -130.13 -60.46 -71.64
N GLN A 576 -130.25 -59.38 -70.87
CA GLN A 576 -131.53 -58.85 -70.38
C GLN A 576 -132.41 -58.30 -71.52
N ALA A 577 -131.81 -57.74 -72.57
CA ALA A 577 -132.54 -57.33 -73.77
C ALA A 577 -133.04 -58.53 -74.60
N THR A 578 -132.26 -59.62 -74.69
CA THR A 578 -132.70 -60.88 -75.33
C THR A 578 -133.72 -61.65 -74.48
N GLU A 579 -133.66 -61.54 -73.15
CA GLU A 579 -134.67 -62.09 -72.21
C GLU A 579 -136.00 -61.32 -72.31
N HIS A 580 -135.96 -59.99 -72.41
CA HIS A 580 -137.17 -59.17 -72.59
C HIS A 580 -137.84 -59.45 -73.95
N GLN A 581 -137.06 -59.73 -75.00
CA GLN A 581 -137.58 -60.03 -76.33
C GLN A 581 -138.23 -61.43 -76.41
N LEU A 582 -137.76 -62.40 -75.61
CA LEU A 582 -138.39 -63.73 -75.45
C LEU A 582 -139.61 -63.71 -74.50
N ARG A 583 -139.67 -62.80 -73.53
CA ARG A 583 -140.84 -62.62 -72.64
C ARG A 583 -142.07 -62.07 -73.39
N THR A 584 -141.91 -61.18 -74.36
CA THR A 584 -143.02 -60.63 -75.18
C THR A 584 -143.61 -61.60 -76.22
N GLN A 585 -143.03 -62.79 -76.44
CA GLN A 585 -143.58 -63.80 -77.36
C GLN A 585 -144.19 -65.03 -76.67
N LEU A 586 -144.18 -65.08 -75.33
CA LEU A 586 -144.79 -66.15 -74.54
C LEU A 586 -145.95 -65.69 -73.63
N GLU A 587 -146.36 -64.41 -73.74
CA GLU A 587 -147.58 -63.84 -73.16
C GLU A 587 -148.83 -63.99 -74.07
N SER A 588 -148.89 -65.05 -74.89
CA SER A 588 -150.07 -65.41 -75.69
C SER A 588 -150.79 -66.68 -75.25
N VAL A 589 -150.44 -67.27 -74.11
CA VAL A 589 -151.21 -68.35 -73.46
C VAL A 589 -151.19 -68.08 -71.96
N GLY A 590 -152.25 -67.43 -71.47
CA GLY A 590 -152.38 -67.06 -70.08
C GLY A 590 -152.56 -68.24 -69.16
N LEU A 591 -152.00 -68.12 -67.95
CA LEU A 591 -152.60 -68.51 -66.68
C LEU A 591 -151.90 -67.73 -65.55
N THR A 592 -152.73 -67.30 -64.61
CA THR A 592 -152.53 -66.37 -63.50
C THR A 592 -151.87 -67.00 -62.26
N VAL A 593 -151.52 -66.12 -61.29
CA VAL A 593 -151.31 -66.37 -59.84
C VAL A 593 -149.83 -66.70 -59.51
N GLU A 594 -149.06 -66.02 -58.65
CA GLU A 594 -149.34 -65.15 -57.48
C GLU A 594 -148.13 -64.22 -57.22
N ASN A 595 -148.40 -62.94 -56.96
CA ASN A 595 -147.45 -62.00 -56.36
C ASN A 595 -147.75 -61.95 -54.86
N GLN A 596 -146.79 -62.32 -54.00
CA GLN A 596 -146.81 -61.94 -52.58
C GLN A 596 -145.53 -61.18 -52.25
N ASN A 597 -145.68 -59.86 -52.16
CA ASN A 597 -144.75 -58.90 -51.57
C ASN A 597 -145.39 -58.42 -50.26
N VAL A 598 -144.79 -58.76 -49.11
CA VAL A 598 -144.90 -58.12 -47.78
C VAL A 598 -143.64 -58.61 -47.03
N GLU A 599 -142.57 -57.84 -46.79
CA GLU A 599 -142.36 -56.71 -45.86
C GLU A 599 -142.64 -57.03 -44.37
N ILE A 600 -141.89 -56.36 -43.47
CA ILE A 600 -141.85 -56.39 -41.98
C ILE A 600 -140.64 -57.22 -41.44
N SER A 601 -139.48 -56.61 -41.12
CA SER A 601 -139.14 -55.73 -39.95
C SER A 601 -139.27 -56.49 -38.61
N LEU A 602 -138.31 -56.69 -37.72
CA LEU A 602 -137.30 -55.87 -37.03
C LEU A 602 -136.24 -56.88 -36.49
N GLN A 603 -134.99 -56.58 -36.16
CA GLN A 603 -134.62 -55.67 -35.08
C GLN A 603 -133.09 -55.63 -34.89
N ASN A 604 -132.57 -54.44 -34.56
CA ASN A 604 -131.25 -54.09 -33.99
C ASN A 604 -130.02 -54.28 -34.91
N GLY A 605 -129.09 -53.32 -35.05
CA GLY A 605 -128.75 -52.19 -34.21
C GLY A 605 -128.07 -51.08 -35.03
N ARG A 606 -127.99 -49.93 -34.38
CA ARG A 606 -127.96 -48.58 -34.96
C ARG A 606 -126.52 -48.03 -35.07
N MET A 607 -126.35 -47.18 -36.08
CA MET A 607 -125.46 -46.00 -36.17
C MET A 607 -124.06 -46.15 -36.79
N ASN A 608 -123.87 -45.32 -37.81
CA ASN A 608 -122.68 -45.06 -38.62
C ASN A 608 -121.80 -43.95 -38.01
N ASN A 609 -120.51 -44.10 -38.32
CA ASN A 609 -119.49 -43.12 -38.75
C ASN A 609 -118.75 -42.21 -37.76
N GLU A 610 -117.42 -42.33 -37.92
CA GLU A 610 -116.33 -41.35 -37.80
C GLU A 610 -115.90 -40.92 -36.39
N GLU A 611 -114.82 -41.54 -35.89
CA GLU A 611 -113.47 -40.95 -35.84
C GLU A 611 -112.53 -41.88 -35.05
N ILE A 612 -111.29 -42.00 -35.52
CA ILE A 612 -110.26 -42.88 -34.95
C ILE A 612 -109.81 -42.30 -33.61
N CYS A 613 -110.07 -43.05 -32.53
CA CYS A 613 -109.56 -42.78 -31.19
C CYS A 613 -108.84 -43.99 -30.59
N LYS A 614 -107.71 -43.65 -29.98
CA LYS A 614 -106.82 -44.30 -29.02
C LYS A 614 -107.29 -45.54 -28.23
N GLU A 615 -106.29 -46.40 -28.03
CA GLU A 615 -105.91 -47.17 -26.81
C GLU A 615 -106.97 -47.99 -26.07
N GLN A 616 -106.67 -49.27 -25.85
CA GLN A 616 -106.85 -49.88 -24.52
C GLN A 616 -105.89 -51.07 -24.24
N PRO A 617 -105.48 -51.24 -22.96
CA PRO A 617 -104.66 -52.33 -22.41
C PRO A 617 -105.49 -53.32 -21.55
N GLU A 618 -104.87 -54.40 -21.08
CA GLU A 618 -105.19 -55.13 -19.81
C GLU A 618 -103.83 -55.63 -19.26
N GLY A 619 -103.41 -55.37 -18.01
CA GLY A 619 -103.89 -55.91 -16.72
C GLY A 619 -102.91 -57.02 -16.28
N GLU A 620 -102.37 -57.18 -15.06
CA GLU A 620 -102.64 -56.77 -13.67
C GLU A 620 -101.32 -56.93 -12.87
N THR A 621 -101.02 -56.21 -11.78
CA THR A 621 -101.35 -56.59 -10.37
C THR A 621 -100.77 -55.58 -9.36
N LYS A 622 -101.32 -55.60 -8.13
CA LYS A 622 -101.46 -54.52 -7.11
C LYS A 622 -100.40 -54.52 -5.97
N SER A 623 -100.22 -53.38 -5.30
CA SER A 623 -100.49 -53.12 -3.84
C SER A 623 -99.83 -51.78 -3.40
N LYS A 624 -100.55 -50.71 -3.03
CA LYS A 624 -101.30 -50.32 -1.80
C LYS A 624 -100.48 -49.48 -0.78
N LEU A 625 -100.97 -48.24 -0.54
CA LEU A 625 -101.26 -47.49 0.71
C LEU A 625 -101.02 -45.98 0.43
N GLY A 626 -102.02 -45.09 0.39
CA GLY A 626 -102.80 -44.53 1.51
C GLY A 626 -102.10 -43.23 1.98
N GLU A 627 -102.65 -42.01 2.02
CA GLU A 627 -104.02 -41.53 2.24
C GLU A 627 -104.28 -40.17 1.56
N CYS A 628 -105.57 -39.91 1.37
CA CYS A 628 -106.26 -38.77 0.75
C CYS A 628 -106.52 -37.68 1.83
N ASP A 629 -106.68 -36.39 1.54
CA ASP A 629 -107.97 -35.70 1.25
C ASP A 629 -107.80 -34.24 1.76
N LYS A 630 -108.39 -33.14 1.27
CA LYS A 630 -109.30 -32.83 0.16
C LYS A 630 -109.55 -31.31 0.12
N SER A 631 -110.00 -30.85 -1.05
CA SER A 631 -111.10 -29.87 -1.23
C SER A 631 -110.81 -28.35 -1.25
N ALA A 632 -110.72 -27.85 -2.49
CA ALA A 632 -111.70 -26.97 -3.14
C ALA A 632 -112.26 -25.72 -2.42
N ALA A 633 -111.97 -24.58 -3.05
CA ALA A 633 -112.86 -23.50 -3.49
C ALA A 633 -114.30 -23.39 -2.91
N PHE A 634 -114.61 -22.15 -2.47
CA PHE A 634 -115.81 -21.35 -2.83
C PHE A 634 -117.18 -22.01 -2.53
N GLN A 635 -118.05 -21.49 -1.66
CA GLN A 635 -118.72 -20.18 -1.81
C GLN A 635 -119.80 -20.02 -0.71
N ARG A 636 -120.29 -18.78 -0.50
CA ARG A 636 -121.49 -18.31 0.27
C ARG A 636 -121.23 -18.05 1.76
N ARG A 637 -121.38 -16.84 2.34
CA ARG A 637 -122.27 -15.68 2.11
C ARG A 637 -123.73 -16.07 1.92
N THR A 638 -124.52 -15.93 2.99
CA THR A 638 -125.96 -15.60 3.06
C THR A 638 -126.48 -16.03 4.43
N SER A 639 -127.33 -15.33 5.17
CA SER A 639 -128.09 -14.10 4.96
C SER A 639 -128.88 -13.83 6.25
N SER A 640 -129.36 -12.61 6.46
CA SER A 640 -130.68 -12.43 7.08
C SER A 640 -131.39 -11.25 6.43
N ARG A 641 -132.61 -11.52 5.94
CA ARG A 641 -133.52 -10.61 5.23
C ARG A 641 -134.80 -10.51 6.07
N ARG A 642 -135.26 -9.28 6.37
CA ARG A 642 -136.66 -8.88 6.64
C ARG A 642 -136.80 -7.43 6.15
N LEU A 643 -137.90 -6.91 5.60
CA LEU A 643 -139.19 -7.37 5.06
C LEU A 643 -139.79 -6.09 4.46
N VAL A 644 -140.37 -6.12 3.26
CA VAL A 644 -141.52 -5.28 2.85
C VAL A 644 -142.36 -6.12 1.87
N GLU A 645 -143.61 -6.41 2.30
CA GLU A 645 -144.88 -6.63 1.56
C GLU A 645 -144.97 -7.74 0.49
N ALA A 646 -146.06 -8.51 0.30
CA ALA A 646 -147.41 -8.60 0.87
C ALA A 646 -148.09 -9.95 0.51
N ASN A 647 -149.19 -10.29 1.21
CA ASN A 647 -150.23 -11.33 0.98
C ASN A 647 -149.81 -12.82 1.03
N GLU A 648 -150.46 -13.78 1.71
CA GLU A 648 -151.85 -13.92 2.22
C GLU A 648 -151.96 -15.15 3.18
N PHE A 649 -152.84 -15.11 4.21
CA PHE A 649 -153.35 -16.18 5.13
C PHE A 649 -152.35 -16.91 6.09
N SER A 650 -152.59 -17.28 7.36
CA SER A 650 -153.77 -17.43 8.28
C SER A 650 -153.27 -17.58 9.75
N MET A 651 -154.16 -17.43 10.74
CA MET A 651 -153.99 -17.11 12.18
C MET A 651 -153.52 -18.21 13.17
N MET A 652 -153.06 -17.75 14.37
CA MET A 652 -152.85 -18.38 15.71
C MET A 652 -151.45 -18.91 16.10
N GLU A 653 -150.60 -18.07 16.77
CA GLU A 653 -149.61 -18.40 17.85
C GLU A 653 -148.66 -17.19 18.10
N ASN A 654 -148.88 -16.33 19.11
CA ASN A 654 -148.18 -15.02 19.17
C ASN A 654 -147.76 -14.47 20.56
N ALA A 655 -147.52 -15.29 21.58
CA ALA A 655 -147.17 -14.78 22.93
C ALA A 655 -145.80 -15.20 23.52
N GLU A 656 -145.15 -16.27 23.03
CA GLU A 656 -143.92 -16.81 23.66
C GLU A 656 -142.60 -16.41 22.97
N SER A 657 -142.66 -15.88 21.75
CA SER A 657 -141.49 -15.59 20.91
C SER A 657 -140.83 -14.23 21.21
N THR A 658 -141.52 -13.31 21.88
CA THR A 658 -141.05 -11.94 22.12
C THR A 658 -139.99 -11.84 23.23
N SER A 659 -140.04 -12.66 24.27
CA SER A 659 -139.10 -12.58 25.40
C SER A 659 -137.71 -13.18 25.13
N ARG A 660 -137.60 -14.22 24.27
CA ARG A 660 -136.29 -14.82 23.91
C ARG A 660 -135.48 -13.97 22.94
N LEU A 661 -136.13 -13.14 22.14
CA LEU A 661 -135.47 -12.28 21.16
C LEU A 661 -134.65 -11.17 21.86
N ALA A 662 -135.23 -10.52 22.88
CA ALA A 662 -134.61 -9.39 23.58
C ALA A 662 -133.29 -9.75 24.29
N LEU A 663 -133.16 -10.96 24.84
CA LEU A 663 -131.95 -11.39 25.55
C LEU A 663 -130.79 -11.71 24.60
N ALA A 664 -131.09 -12.28 23.43
CA ALA A 664 -130.09 -12.56 22.41
C ALA A 664 -129.53 -11.27 21.77
N GLU A 665 -130.38 -10.24 21.62
CA GLU A 665 -129.99 -8.93 21.11
C GLU A 665 -129.01 -8.22 22.07
N ALA A 666 -129.27 -8.23 23.38
CA ALA A 666 -128.38 -7.63 24.37
C ALA A 666 -126.99 -8.30 24.42
N GLN A 667 -126.93 -9.64 24.29
CA GLN A 667 -125.68 -10.39 24.26
C GLN A 667 -124.84 -10.10 23.01
N LEU A 668 -125.50 -9.94 21.86
CA LEU A 668 -124.83 -9.56 20.61
C LEU A 668 -124.24 -8.15 20.72
N GLU A 669 -124.96 -7.21 21.34
CA GLU A 669 -124.50 -5.84 21.50
C GLU A 669 -123.26 -5.74 22.40
N LEU A 670 -123.19 -6.52 23.48
CA LEU A 670 -121.99 -6.65 24.32
C LEU A 670 -120.80 -7.21 23.54
N ASN A 671 -121.01 -8.29 22.78
CA ASN A 671 -119.95 -8.88 21.96
C ASN A 671 -119.46 -7.91 20.86
N MET A 672 -120.35 -7.12 20.25
CA MET A 672 -119.97 -6.09 19.28
C MET A 672 -119.15 -4.96 19.92
N LYS A 673 -119.47 -4.56 21.16
CA LYS A 673 -118.69 -3.57 21.92
C LYS A 673 -117.30 -4.10 22.30
N GLU A 674 -117.20 -5.36 22.71
CA GLU A 674 -115.93 -6.02 23.04
C GLU A 674 -115.01 -6.12 21.81
N VAL A 675 -115.55 -6.55 20.67
CA VAL A 675 -114.79 -6.63 19.41
C VAL A 675 -114.32 -5.25 18.96
N SER A 676 -115.15 -4.21 19.12
CA SER A 676 -114.77 -2.83 18.77
C SER A 676 -113.64 -2.33 19.67
N ARG A 677 -113.68 -2.61 20.98
CA ARG A 677 -112.60 -2.28 21.93
C ARG A 677 -111.29 -2.96 21.56
N LEU A 678 -111.32 -4.26 21.25
CA LEU A 678 -110.12 -5.01 20.87
C LEU A 678 -109.54 -4.55 19.53
N GLN A 679 -110.39 -4.15 18.57
CA GLN A 679 -109.95 -3.55 17.32
C GLN A 679 -109.23 -2.20 17.55
N GLU A 680 -109.73 -1.39 18.48
CA GLU A 680 -109.12 -0.11 18.87
C GLU A 680 -107.76 -0.33 19.57
N GLU A 681 -107.66 -1.28 20.50
CA GLU A 681 -106.40 -1.62 21.18
C GLU A 681 -105.32 -2.14 20.21
N VAL A 682 -105.70 -2.96 19.23
CA VAL A 682 -104.76 -3.46 18.20
C VAL A 682 -104.27 -2.32 17.31
N LEU A 683 -105.13 -1.37 16.94
CA LEU A 683 -104.73 -0.19 16.19
C LEU A 683 -103.79 0.70 17.01
N GLU A 684 -104.07 0.89 18.30
CA GLU A 684 -103.23 1.67 19.20
C GLU A 684 -101.84 1.04 19.36
N LEU A 685 -101.74 -0.28 19.58
CA LEU A 685 -100.46 -0.99 19.68
C LEU A 685 -99.64 -0.94 18.39
N ARG A 686 -100.30 -1.04 17.22
CA ARG A 686 -99.63 -0.89 15.93
C ARG A 686 -99.05 0.52 15.76
N SER A 687 -99.78 1.55 16.18
CA SER A 687 -99.30 2.94 16.13
C SER A 687 -98.07 3.15 17.03
N LYS A 688 -98.09 2.59 18.24
CA LYS A 688 -96.97 2.64 19.20
C LYS A 688 -95.73 1.90 18.68
N LEU A 689 -95.92 0.75 18.01
CA LEU A 689 -94.81 0.01 17.40
C LEU A 689 -94.16 0.79 16.24
N LEU A 690 -94.97 1.41 15.38
CA LEU A 690 -94.47 2.25 14.28
C LEU A 690 -93.70 3.47 14.82
N ALA A 691 -94.25 4.17 15.81
CA ALA A 691 -93.55 5.29 16.47
C ALA A 691 -92.21 4.86 17.11
N GLY A 692 -92.18 3.68 17.74
CA GLY A 692 -90.94 3.12 18.32
C GLY A 692 -89.92 2.65 17.28
N LEU A 693 -90.35 2.30 16.06
CA LEU A 693 -89.43 2.01 14.95
C LEU A 693 -88.85 3.31 14.36
N GLU A 694 -89.67 4.34 14.16
CA GLU A 694 -89.22 5.65 13.70
C GLU A 694 -88.21 6.28 14.65
N GLU A 695 -88.44 6.22 15.96
CA GLU A 695 -87.52 6.79 16.95
C GLU A 695 -86.17 6.05 16.97
N ARG A 696 -86.18 4.73 16.80
CA ARG A 696 -84.94 3.95 16.65
C ARG A 696 -84.16 4.34 15.40
N MET A 697 -84.85 4.54 14.28
CA MET A 697 -84.20 5.01 13.05
C MET A 697 -83.58 6.41 13.20
N LYS A 698 -84.24 7.33 13.93
CA LYS A 698 -83.68 8.66 14.23
C LYS A 698 -82.42 8.59 15.10
N ILE A 699 -82.46 7.77 16.15
CA ILE A 699 -81.29 7.58 17.04
C ILE A 699 -80.13 6.96 16.26
N GLN A 700 -80.41 5.99 15.39
CA GLN A 700 -79.38 5.37 14.56
C GLN A 700 -78.75 6.40 13.58
N ALA A 701 -79.56 7.20 12.89
CA ALA A 701 -79.04 8.23 11.99
C ALA A 701 -78.21 9.30 12.73
N LEU A 702 -78.64 9.71 13.93
CA LEU A 702 -77.86 10.64 14.76
C LEU A 702 -76.53 10.03 15.19
N HIS A 703 -76.51 8.75 15.57
CA HIS A 703 -75.28 8.06 15.94
C HIS A 703 -74.29 8.03 14.77
N GLU A 704 -74.74 7.63 13.58
CA GLU A 704 -73.91 7.61 12.36
C GLU A 704 -73.31 8.99 12.03
N VAL A 705 -74.08 10.08 12.16
CA VAL A 705 -73.58 11.45 11.96
C VAL A 705 -72.55 11.84 13.02
N THR A 706 -72.78 11.50 14.29
CA THR A 706 -71.81 11.79 15.36
C THR A 706 -70.51 11.01 15.19
N GLU A 707 -70.57 9.75 14.75
CA GLU A 707 -69.38 8.95 14.47
C GLU A 707 -68.58 9.53 13.31
N ALA A 708 -69.23 9.91 12.21
CA ALA A 708 -68.59 10.57 11.07
C ALA A 708 -67.89 11.87 11.50
N SER A 709 -68.55 12.72 12.30
CA SER A 709 -67.94 13.99 12.77
C SER A 709 -66.71 13.77 13.68
N ARG A 710 -66.71 12.68 14.48
CA ARG A 710 -65.59 12.32 15.34
C ARG A 710 -64.41 11.79 14.52
N GLU A 711 -64.68 11.08 13.44
CA GLU A 711 -63.66 10.61 12.51
C GLU A 711 -63.00 11.78 11.77
N ASP A 712 -63.78 12.76 11.33
CA ASP A 712 -63.26 13.98 10.69
C ASP A 712 -62.33 14.78 11.63
N LEU A 713 -62.72 14.98 12.90
CA LEU A 713 -61.89 15.69 13.88
C LEU A 713 -60.60 14.93 14.22
N ARG A 714 -60.66 13.58 14.26
CA ARG A 714 -59.45 12.75 14.42
C ARG A 714 -58.53 12.92 13.22
N ALA A 715 -59.07 12.91 12.00
CA ALA A 715 -58.28 13.11 10.78
C ALA A 715 -57.59 14.48 10.78
N GLN A 716 -58.31 15.56 11.16
CA GLN A 716 -57.73 16.90 11.26
C GLN A 716 -56.65 17.01 12.35
N THR A 717 -56.85 16.36 13.50
CA THR A 717 -55.87 16.34 14.59
C THR A 717 -54.59 15.62 14.17
N GLU A 718 -54.73 14.48 13.49
CA GLU A 718 -53.57 13.73 12.99
C GLU A 718 -52.85 14.50 11.88
N GLN A 719 -53.58 15.22 11.03
CA GLN A 719 -52.99 16.11 10.03
C GLN A 719 -52.16 17.24 10.67
N LEU A 720 -52.69 17.96 11.66
CA LEU A 720 -51.96 19.03 12.35
C LEU A 720 -50.73 18.49 13.09
N LYS A 721 -50.87 17.33 13.73
CA LYS A 721 -49.74 16.66 14.38
C LYS A 721 -48.64 16.32 13.38
N SER A 722 -49.00 15.78 12.21
CA SER A 722 -48.02 15.50 11.15
C SER A 722 -47.34 16.76 10.64
N GLN A 723 -48.05 17.89 10.53
CA GLN A 723 -47.48 19.17 10.11
C GLN A 723 -46.49 19.74 11.14
N VAL A 724 -46.80 19.65 12.44
CA VAL A 724 -45.90 20.10 13.51
C VAL A 724 -44.66 19.20 13.60
N GLU A 725 -44.84 17.89 13.50
CA GLU A 725 -43.73 16.94 13.46
C GLU A 725 -42.81 17.18 12.26
N GLU A 726 -43.39 17.47 11.09
CA GLU A 726 -42.66 17.80 9.87
C GLU A 726 -41.90 19.14 10.00
N LEU A 727 -42.50 20.15 10.62
CA LEU A 727 -41.85 21.45 10.82
C LEU A 727 -40.71 21.36 11.83
N ASN A 728 -40.91 20.61 12.92
CA ASN A 728 -39.86 20.31 13.89
C ASN A 728 -38.72 19.51 13.25
N ARG A 729 -39.04 18.53 12.38
CA ARG A 729 -38.05 17.76 11.61
C ARG A 729 -37.19 18.70 10.76
N ARG A 730 -37.80 19.62 10.01
CA ARG A 730 -37.06 20.61 9.20
C ARG A 730 -36.19 21.53 10.04
N HIS A 731 -36.69 22.00 11.18
CA HIS A 731 -35.90 22.89 12.05
C HIS A 731 -34.67 22.17 12.64
N VAL A 732 -34.83 20.91 13.07
CA VAL A 732 -33.70 20.08 13.53
C VAL A 732 -32.72 19.83 12.38
N GLU A 733 -33.20 19.58 11.16
CA GLU A 733 -32.34 19.44 9.98
C GLU A 733 -31.55 20.72 9.65
N GLU A 734 -32.16 21.90 9.82
CA GLU A 734 -31.45 23.17 9.65
C GLU A 734 -30.38 23.39 10.72
N LEU A 735 -30.68 23.09 11.99
CA LEU A 735 -29.70 23.18 13.08
C LEU A 735 -28.52 22.22 12.86
N LEU A 736 -28.79 20.99 12.44
CA LEU A 736 -27.75 20.02 12.10
C LEU A 736 -26.91 20.51 10.91
N ARG A 737 -27.52 21.08 9.87
CA ARG A 737 -26.76 21.68 8.75
C ARG A 737 -25.90 22.86 9.18
N CYS A 738 -26.37 23.69 10.12
CA CYS A 738 -25.58 24.77 10.69
C CYS A 738 -24.39 24.21 11.49
N GLN A 739 -24.60 23.19 12.31
CA GLN A 739 -23.55 22.53 13.07
C GLN A 739 -22.53 21.84 12.14
N ASP A 740 -22.98 21.13 11.11
CA ASP A 740 -22.11 20.50 10.10
C ASP A 740 -21.23 21.54 9.40
N ARG A 741 -21.79 22.73 9.12
CA ARG A 741 -21.05 23.85 8.52
C ARG A 741 -20.02 24.42 9.49
N GLU A 742 -20.35 24.57 10.76
CA GLU A 742 -19.39 25.01 11.79
C GLU A 742 -18.26 23.99 11.97
N GLU A 743 -18.58 22.70 12.02
CA GLU A 743 -17.58 21.64 12.11
C GLU A 743 -16.69 21.55 10.86
N ALA A 744 -17.25 21.78 9.67
CA ALA A 744 -16.47 21.87 8.44
C ALA A 744 -15.49 23.05 8.48
N LEU A 745 -15.93 24.22 8.96
CA LEU A 745 -15.06 25.37 9.15
C LEU A 745 -13.97 25.09 10.18
N VAL A 746 -14.28 24.43 11.30
CA VAL A 746 -13.27 24.04 12.30
C VAL A 746 -12.21 23.11 11.67
N LYS A 747 -12.64 22.10 10.92
CA LYS A 747 -11.72 21.18 10.22
C LYS A 747 -10.84 21.91 9.20
N GLU A 748 -11.39 22.88 8.47
CA GLU A 748 -10.62 23.71 7.54
C GLU A 748 -9.57 24.55 8.28
N ARG A 749 -9.92 25.14 9.43
CA ARG A 749 -8.94 25.88 10.25
C ARG A 749 -7.86 24.99 10.85
N ASP A 750 -8.22 23.78 11.28
CA ASP A 750 -7.25 22.81 11.81
C ASP A 750 -6.31 22.31 10.70
N LEU A 751 -6.82 22.08 9.50
CA LEU A 751 -6.00 21.77 8.33
C LEU A 751 -5.09 22.94 7.98
N GLU A 752 -5.60 24.19 7.97
CA GLU A 752 -4.77 25.37 7.74
C GLU A 752 -3.69 25.52 8.82
N ALA A 753 -4.00 25.27 10.09
CA ALA A 753 -3.04 25.29 11.19
C ALA A 753 -1.96 24.20 11.02
N ASN A 754 -2.35 22.99 10.61
CA ASN A 754 -1.41 21.90 10.33
C ASN A 754 -0.50 22.25 9.14
N MET A 755 -1.05 22.76 8.04
CA MET A 755 -0.26 23.23 6.90
C MET A 755 0.70 24.34 7.31
N ARG A 756 0.27 25.29 8.16
CA ARG A 756 1.15 26.34 8.71
C ARG A 756 2.28 25.74 9.56
N MET A 757 2.00 24.72 10.37
CA MET A 757 3.05 24.01 11.13
C MET A 757 4.03 23.29 10.20
N GLU A 758 3.55 22.60 9.17
CA GLU A 758 4.41 21.93 8.18
C GLU A 758 5.29 22.93 7.39
N PHE A 759 4.71 24.06 6.97
CA PHE A 759 5.50 25.13 6.36
C PHE A 759 6.51 25.70 7.35
N GLN A 760 6.15 25.86 8.63
CA GLN A 760 7.07 26.33 9.66
C GLN A 760 8.22 25.34 9.88
N THR A 761 7.96 24.03 9.92
CA THR A 761 9.01 23.00 10.03
C THR A 761 9.92 23.01 8.81
N ASN A 762 9.36 23.14 7.60
CA ASN A 762 10.16 23.24 6.38
C ASN A 762 11.01 24.52 6.35
N VAL A 763 10.50 25.64 6.86
CA VAL A 763 11.28 26.87 6.99
C VAL A 763 12.40 26.70 8.02
N THR A 764 12.18 25.97 9.12
CA THR A 764 13.24 25.70 10.10
C THR A 764 14.32 24.78 9.54
N THR A 765 13.96 23.71 8.82
CA THR A 765 14.94 22.82 8.18
C THR A 765 15.74 23.57 7.12
N MET A 766 15.08 24.36 6.27
CA MET A 766 15.77 25.22 5.29
C MET A 766 16.70 26.24 5.94
N ARG A 767 16.36 26.79 7.12
CA ARG A 767 17.25 27.69 7.88
C ARG A 767 18.46 26.95 8.44
N GLU A 768 18.29 25.72 8.90
CA GLU A 768 19.38 24.88 9.38
C GLU A 768 20.33 24.51 8.23
N GLU A 769 19.79 24.11 7.07
CA GLU A 769 20.56 23.88 5.84
C GLU A 769 21.31 25.14 5.37
N LEU A 770 20.66 26.31 5.43
CA LEU A 770 21.33 27.56 5.11
C LEU A 770 22.45 27.88 6.11
N HIS A 771 22.26 27.57 7.39
CA HIS A 771 23.30 27.76 8.41
C HIS A 771 24.48 26.80 8.19
N THR A 772 24.24 25.53 7.85
CA THR A 772 25.31 24.57 7.55
C THR A 772 26.06 24.98 6.29
N LEU A 773 25.36 25.38 5.22
CA LEU A 773 25.97 25.91 4.00
C LEU A 773 26.79 27.19 4.26
N LYS A 774 26.27 28.11 5.08
CA LYS A 774 27.00 29.32 5.47
C LYS A 774 28.27 29.00 6.25
N LYS A 775 28.20 28.01 7.15
CA LYS A 775 29.38 27.52 7.87
C LYS A 775 30.40 26.95 6.90
N GLN A 776 30.00 26.04 6.01
CA GLN A 776 30.88 25.48 4.98
C GLN A 776 31.51 26.56 4.10
N SER A 777 30.73 27.55 3.66
CA SER A 777 31.24 28.68 2.89
C SER A 777 32.28 29.49 3.66
N SER A 778 32.07 29.72 4.97
CA SER A 778 33.06 30.41 5.81
C SER A 778 34.35 29.60 6.01
N THR A 779 34.25 28.27 6.14
CA THR A 779 35.43 27.40 6.25
C THR A 779 36.23 27.42 4.96
N LEU A 780 35.56 27.27 3.81
CA LEU A 780 36.20 27.37 2.49
C LEU A 780 36.84 28.74 2.26
N ALA A 781 36.22 29.83 2.73
CA ALA A 781 36.80 31.16 2.65
C ALA A 781 38.07 31.30 3.50
N LEU A 782 38.10 30.68 4.69
CA LEU A 782 39.29 30.63 5.54
C LEU A 782 40.40 29.80 4.87
N GLU A 783 40.10 28.61 4.41
CA GLU A 783 41.04 27.73 3.70
C GLU A 783 41.61 28.42 2.46
N ASN A 784 40.78 29.10 1.68
CA ASN A 784 41.23 29.85 0.51
C ASN A 784 42.14 31.04 0.89
N ARG A 785 41.85 31.72 2.01
CA ARG A 785 42.72 32.77 2.54
C ARG A 785 44.07 32.19 2.99
N GLU A 786 44.06 31.08 3.73
CA GLU A 786 45.28 30.40 4.17
C GLU A 786 46.11 29.92 2.98
N ALA A 787 45.47 29.39 1.93
CA ALA A 787 46.12 29.01 0.69
C ALA A 787 46.73 30.23 -0.03
N CYS A 788 46.02 31.37 -0.10
CA CYS A 788 46.56 32.60 -0.65
C CYS A 788 47.76 33.12 0.15
N GLU A 789 47.69 33.10 1.48
CA GLU A 789 48.80 33.50 2.35
C GLU A 789 50.00 32.56 2.21
N ALA A 790 49.77 31.24 2.12
CA ALA A 790 50.80 30.25 1.86
C ALA A 790 51.48 30.47 0.50
N LEU A 791 50.69 30.77 -0.54
CA LEU A 791 51.22 31.11 -1.86
C LEU A 791 52.02 32.41 -1.83
N HIS A 792 51.58 33.41 -1.07
CA HIS A 792 52.30 34.67 -0.93
C HIS A 792 53.63 34.49 -0.18
N ARG A 793 53.65 33.65 0.87
CA ARG A 793 54.88 33.23 1.57
C ARG A 793 55.82 32.50 0.63
N ALA A 794 55.34 31.49 -0.11
CA ALA A 794 56.14 30.75 -1.07
C ALA A 794 56.73 31.66 -2.17
N ASN A 795 55.95 32.61 -2.68
CA ASN A 795 56.45 33.61 -3.64
C ASN A 795 57.52 34.53 -3.03
N THR A 796 57.36 34.90 -1.76
CA THR A 796 58.34 35.74 -1.04
C THR A 796 59.64 34.97 -0.80
N GLU A 797 59.55 33.73 -0.32
CA GLU A 797 60.70 32.82 -0.17
C GLU A 797 61.39 32.57 -1.52
N THR A 798 60.61 32.38 -2.60
CA THR A 798 61.15 32.21 -3.95
C THR A 798 61.88 33.48 -4.42
N ALA A 799 61.36 34.67 -4.12
CA ALA A 799 62.02 35.93 -4.43
C ALA A 799 63.31 36.11 -3.62
N GLU A 800 63.31 35.78 -2.32
CA GLU A 800 64.51 35.81 -1.48
C GLU A 800 65.58 34.83 -1.98
N LEU A 801 65.18 33.61 -2.34
CA LEU A 801 66.06 32.64 -2.98
C LEU A 801 66.60 33.16 -4.30
N GLY A 802 65.77 33.81 -5.13
CA GLY A 802 66.19 34.47 -6.36
C GLY A 802 67.27 35.53 -6.12
N VAL A 803 67.09 36.39 -5.12
CA VAL A 803 68.10 37.39 -4.72
C VAL A 803 69.39 36.72 -4.24
N ARG A 804 69.30 35.67 -3.41
CA ARG A 804 70.48 34.92 -2.95
C ARG A 804 71.21 34.25 -4.10
N VAL A 805 70.50 33.68 -5.07
CA VAL A 805 71.09 33.12 -6.29
C VAL A 805 71.81 34.21 -7.06
N CYS A 806 71.20 35.37 -7.31
CA CYS A 806 71.88 36.49 -7.99
C CYS A 806 73.13 36.96 -7.25
N MET A 807 73.09 37.07 -5.91
CA MET A 807 74.26 37.41 -5.10
C MET A 807 75.37 36.36 -5.22
N LEU A 808 75.03 35.08 -5.07
CA LEU A 808 75.98 33.98 -5.20
C LEU A 808 76.57 33.91 -6.60
N THR A 809 75.76 34.12 -7.64
CA THR A 809 76.24 34.20 -9.03
C THR A 809 77.22 35.36 -9.20
N GLY A 810 76.94 36.53 -8.63
CA GLY A 810 77.85 37.66 -8.64
C GLY A 810 79.17 37.38 -7.89
N GLN A 811 79.10 36.79 -6.70
CA GLN A 811 80.29 36.39 -5.93
C GLN A 811 81.11 35.31 -6.66
N ASN A 812 80.46 34.38 -7.32
CA ASN A 812 81.13 33.31 -8.06
C ASN A 812 81.82 33.86 -9.32
N GLU A 813 81.19 34.82 -10.01
CA GLU A 813 81.82 35.54 -11.12
C GLU A 813 83.02 36.37 -10.65
N GLU A 814 82.91 37.06 -9.51
CA GLU A 814 84.03 37.80 -8.92
C GLU A 814 85.17 36.86 -8.51
N ALA A 815 84.85 35.72 -7.89
CA ALA A 815 85.83 34.68 -7.57
C ALA A 815 86.48 34.10 -8.82
N ARG A 816 85.72 33.92 -9.92
CA ARG A 816 86.25 33.48 -11.20
C ARG A 816 87.23 34.50 -11.77
N LEU A 817 86.88 35.78 -11.79
CA LEU A 817 87.75 36.86 -12.26
C LEU A 817 89.03 36.97 -11.40
N ARG A 818 88.92 36.80 -10.07
CA ARG A 818 90.10 36.73 -9.18
C ARG A 818 90.97 35.51 -9.46
N TRP A 819 90.38 34.36 -9.74
CA TRP A 819 91.10 33.15 -10.13
C TRP A 819 91.81 33.32 -11.48
N GLU A 820 91.15 33.95 -12.46
CA GLU A 820 91.76 34.29 -13.76
C GLU A 820 92.97 35.22 -13.57
N ASP A 821 92.84 36.29 -12.77
CA ASP A 821 93.94 37.20 -12.44
C ASP A 821 95.11 36.49 -11.72
N LEU A 822 94.82 35.68 -10.69
CA LEU A 822 95.86 34.89 -10.01
C LEU A 822 96.51 33.86 -10.93
N SER A 823 95.74 33.26 -11.83
CA SER A 823 96.27 32.32 -12.83
C SER A 823 97.21 33.03 -13.81
N THR A 824 96.89 34.25 -14.23
CA THR A 824 97.79 35.05 -15.07
C THR A 824 99.08 35.41 -14.34
N LYS A 825 99.00 35.87 -13.08
CA LYS A 825 100.17 36.15 -12.25
C LYS A 825 101.03 34.92 -11.97
N LEU A 826 100.40 33.76 -11.78
CA LEU A 826 101.13 32.50 -11.63
C LEU A 826 101.85 32.11 -12.91
N GLN A 827 101.25 32.38 -14.07
CA GLN A 827 101.89 32.14 -15.37
C GLN A 827 103.10 33.06 -15.56
N GLU A 828 102.97 34.35 -15.24
CA GLU A 828 104.09 35.31 -15.25
C GLU A 828 105.20 34.87 -14.29
N ALA A 829 104.87 34.45 -13.06
CA ALA A 829 105.85 33.96 -12.09
C ALA A 829 106.53 32.65 -12.55
N LYS A 830 105.81 31.76 -13.27
CA LYS A 830 106.42 30.57 -13.87
C LYS A 830 107.40 30.92 -14.97
N GLU A 831 107.09 31.93 -15.80
CA GLU A 831 108.01 32.45 -16.81
C GLU A 831 109.25 33.04 -16.13
N GLU A 832 109.10 33.81 -15.05
CA GLU A 832 110.23 34.30 -14.25
C GLU A 832 111.07 33.16 -13.65
N VAL A 833 110.43 32.13 -13.08
CA VAL A 833 111.15 30.97 -12.53
C VAL A 833 111.94 30.22 -13.61
N GLU A 834 111.41 30.06 -14.82
CA GLU A 834 112.16 29.46 -15.93
C GLU A 834 113.33 30.36 -16.35
N THR A 835 113.19 31.69 -16.41
CA THR A 835 114.34 32.58 -16.68
C THR A 835 115.42 32.51 -15.60
N LEU A 836 115.03 32.37 -14.33
CA LEU A 836 115.96 32.21 -13.21
C LEU A 836 116.64 30.84 -13.23
N LYS A 837 115.91 29.80 -13.61
CA LYS A 837 116.43 28.43 -13.74
C LYS A 837 117.44 28.35 -14.89
N ASP A 838 117.17 28.98 -16.03
CA ASP A 838 118.15 29.13 -17.11
C ASP A 838 119.41 29.87 -16.63
N SER A 839 119.23 30.92 -15.82
CA SER A 839 120.35 31.65 -15.21
C SER A 839 121.16 30.78 -14.23
N ILE A 840 120.49 29.95 -13.41
CA ILE A 840 121.14 28.99 -12.51
C ILE A 840 121.87 27.91 -13.29
N GLU A 841 121.35 27.44 -14.43
CA GLU A 841 122.02 26.44 -15.26
C GLU A 841 123.31 27.00 -15.87
N VAL A 842 123.30 28.27 -16.30
CA VAL A 842 124.51 28.99 -16.73
C VAL A 842 125.53 29.05 -15.59
N LEU A 843 125.10 29.46 -14.39
CA LEU A 843 125.98 29.52 -13.22
C LEU A 843 126.52 28.14 -12.82
N ARG A 844 125.72 27.07 -12.93
CA ARG A 844 126.18 25.70 -12.69
C ARG A 844 127.24 25.27 -13.70
N LYS A 845 127.07 25.58 -14.99
CA LYS A 845 128.08 25.31 -16.02
C LYS A 845 129.38 26.06 -15.75
N ASP A 846 129.31 27.26 -15.20
CA ASP A 846 130.52 28.00 -14.80
C ASP A 846 131.15 27.43 -13.53
N ASN A 847 130.36 26.98 -12.56
CA ASN A 847 130.86 26.30 -11.36
C ASN A 847 131.53 24.95 -11.70
N THR A 848 130.99 24.16 -12.62
CA THR A 848 131.64 22.92 -13.07
C THR A 848 132.98 23.20 -13.74
N LYS A 849 133.10 24.28 -14.53
CA LYS A 849 134.39 24.71 -15.09
C LYS A 849 135.37 25.16 -14.00
N LEU A 850 134.89 25.76 -12.91
CA LEU A 850 135.73 26.15 -11.78
C LEU A 850 136.17 24.94 -10.94
N GLU A 851 135.29 23.96 -10.73
CA GLU A 851 135.59 22.70 -10.03
C GLU A 851 136.57 21.82 -10.82
N GLU A 852 136.48 21.79 -12.16
CA GLU A 852 137.47 21.15 -13.03
C GLU A 852 138.85 21.82 -12.91
N ARG A 853 138.89 23.16 -12.78
CA ARG A 853 140.14 23.91 -12.53
C ARG A 853 140.69 23.71 -11.11
N LEU A 854 139.88 23.28 -10.14
CA LEU A 854 140.26 23.10 -8.73
C LEU A 854 140.74 21.66 -8.42
N LYS A 855 140.45 20.70 -9.31
CA LYS A 855 140.94 19.30 -9.24
C LYS A 855 142.34 19.08 -9.81
N GLU A 856 142.96 20.09 -10.43
CA GLU A 856 144.31 20.00 -11.01
C GLU A 856 145.45 20.39 -10.04
N THR A 857 145.17 20.60 -8.76
CA THR A 857 146.20 20.96 -7.76
C THR A 857 146.14 20.06 -6.53
N ASP A 858 146.92 18.98 -6.56
CA ASP A 858 147.13 18.05 -5.45
C ASP A 858 148.22 18.52 -4.47
N GLY A 859 147.94 18.32 -3.17
CA GLY A 859 148.98 18.22 -2.13
C GLY A 859 148.59 18.81 -0.78
N LEU A 860 148.25 17.95 0.20
CA LEU A 860 148.86 17.90 1.57
C LEU A 860 147.95 17.13 2.56
N GLN A 861 148.16 15.81 2.63
CA GLN A 861 147.49 14.83 3.49
C GLN A 861 148.19 14.64 4.86
N GLU A 862 148.84 15.68 5.40
CA GLU A 862 149.55 15.61 6.70
C GLU A 862 148.90 16.43 7.82
N LYS A 863 147.87 17.24 7.55
CA LYS A 863 147.17 18.04 8.58
C LYS A 863 145.94 17.36 9.21
N VAL A 864 145.46 16.25 8.65
CA VAL A 864 144.22 15.60 9.12
C VAL A 864 144.43 14.71 10.35
N GLN A 865 145.64 14.13 10.53
CA GLN A 865 145.93 13.24 11.65
C GLN A 865 145.98 13.95 13.02
N GLN A 866 146.06 15.29 13.07
CA GLN A 866 145.99 16.07 14.31
C GLN A 866 144.54 16.33 14.80
N LEU A 867 143.54 16.24 13.93
CA LEU A 867 142.13 16.47 14.29
C LEU A 867 141.44 15.21 14.85
N GLN A 868 142.01 14.03 14.62
CA GLN A 868 141.43 12.74 15.04
C GLN A 868 141.46 12.53 16.56
N LYS A 869 142.38 13.20 17.26
CA LYS A 869 142.57 13.06 18.72
C LYS A 869 141.62 13.93 19.55
N MET A 870 140.93 14.89 18.91
CA MET A 870 139.90 15.71 19.55
C MET A 870 138.49 15.09 19.46
N LEU A 871 138.32 14.03 18.66
CA LEU A 871 137.02 13.36 18.41
C LEU A 871 136.63 12.41 19.55
N GLU A 872 137.60 11.67 20.11
CA GLU A 872 137.37 10.69 21.18
C GLU A 872 136.85 11.33 22.49
N GLN A 873 137.09 12.62 22.70
CA GLN A 873 136.64 13.33 23.90
C GLN A 873 135.19 13.83 23.79
N ALA A 874 134.64 13.95 22.58
CA ALA A 874 133.25 14.35 22.31
C ALA A 874 132.28 13.15 22.27
N GLU A 875 132.77 11.93 22.06
CA GLU A 875 131.95 10.72 21.99
C GLU A 875 131.39 10.25 23.36
N GLU A 876 132.06 10.58 24.46
CA GLU A 876 131.59 10.22 25.81
C GLU A 876 130.43 11.12 26.28
N GLU A 877 130.35 12.37 25.82
CA GLU A 877 129.25 13.30 26.12
C GLU A 877 127.97 12.97 25.33
N ALA A 878 128.10 12.37 24.13
CA ALA A 878 126.97 11.96 23.29
C ALA A 878 126.17 10.76 23.86
N LYS A 879 126.81 9.84 24.59
CA LYS A 879 126.15 8.66 25.18
C LYS A 879 125.14 9.03 26.27
N MET A 880 125.36 10.12 27.01
CA MET A 880 124.46 10.58 28.08
C MET A 880 123.16 11.17 27.52
N VAL A 881 123.24 11.88 26.38
CA VAL A 881 122.08 12.45 25.68
C VAL A 881 121.23 11.38 24.97
N GLN A 882 121.83 10.25 24.58
CA GLN A 882 121.13 9.14 23.93
C GLN A 882 120.18 8.39 24.88
N VAL A 883 120.51 8.30 26.18
CA VAL A 883 119.67 7.63 27.19
C VAL A 883 118.43 8.45 27.53
N THR A 884 118.51 9.78 27.53
CA THR A 884 117.34 10.67 27.74
C THR A 884 116.41 10.67 26.53
N ARG A 885 116.95 10.67 25.30
CA ARG A 885 116.16 10.62 24.06
C ARG A 885 115.41 9.30 23.89
N GLN A 886 115.99 8.19 24.34
CA GLN A 886 115.35 6.87 24.28
C GLN A 886 114.12 6.79 25.20
N ARG A 887 114.16 7.39 26.39
CA ARG A 887 113.00 7.44 27.30
C ARG A 887 111.85 8.29 26.75
N GLU A 888 112.15 9.41 26.09
CA GLU A 888 111.12 10.23 25.42
C GLU A 888 110.48 9.50 24.24
N VAL A 889 111.27 8.77 23.44
CA VAL A 889 110.75 7.94 22.33
C VAL A 889 109.85 6.82 22.83
N ASP A 890 110.20 6.15 23.93
CA ASP A 890 109.38 5.06 24.48
C ASP A 890 108.08 5.60 25.12
N THR A 891 108.09 6.83 25.65
CA THR A 891 106.89 7.51 26.16
C THR A 891 105.94 7.92 25.02
N LEU A 892 106.48 8.50 23.93
CA LEU A 892 105.70 8.84 22.74
C LEU A 892 105.16 7.60 22.02
N ARG A 893 105.90 6.49 22.03
CA ARG A 893 105.46 5.21 21.44
C ARG A 893 104.29 4.59 22.21
N SER A 894 104.25 4.74 23.54
CA SER A 894 103.09 4.33 24.35
C SER A 894 101.86 5.18 24.04
N GLN A 895 102.01 6.50 23.95
CA GLN A 895 100.90 7.41 23.63
C GLN A 895 100.32 7.15 22.22
N LEU A 896 101.19 6.93 21.22
CA LEU A 896 100.75 6.59 19.86
C LEU A 896 100.05 5.21 19.81
N SER A 897 100.49 4.27 20.65
CA SER A 897 99.86 2.95 20.77
C SER A 897 98.47 3.06 21.39
N ASP A 898 98.32 3.84 22.45
CA ASP A 898 97.02 4.06 23.11
C ASP A 898 96.03 4.75 22.15
N GLU A 899 96.48 5.74 21.38
CA GLU A 899 95.67 6.43 20.37
C GLU A 899 95.30 5.51 19.19
N ALA A 900 96.23 4.66 18.74
CA ALA A 900 95.94 3.63 17.73
C ALA A 900 94.89 2.61 18.23
N THR A 901 94.96 2.18 19.50
CA THR A 901 93.93 1.29 20.06
C THR A 901 92.57 1.98 20.21
N TYR A 902 92.53 3.27 20.52
CA TYR A 902 91.30 4.05 20.59
C TYR A 902 90.62 4.18 19.22
N HIS A 903 91.38 4.49 18.16
CA HIS A 903 90.84 4.53 16.80
C HIS A 903 90.41 3.15 16.29
N GLN A 904 91.14 2.08 16.64
CA GLN A 904 90.75 0.70 16.33
C GLN A 904 89.38 0.34 16.93
N SER A 905 89.13 0.71 18.20
CA SER A 905 87.83 0.49 18.86
C SER A 905 86.70 1.31 18.24
N GLN A 906 86.96 2.55 17.79
CA GLN A 906 85.96 3.34 17.06
C GLN A 906 85.61 2.70 15.71
N VAL A 907 86.60 2.25 14.94
CA VAL A 907 86.37 1.59 13.64
C VAL A 907 85.56 0.31 13.83
N GLN A 908 85.86 -0.47 14.87
CA GLN A 908 85.10 -1.69 15.18
C GLN A 908 83.63 -1.37 15.52
N GLY A 909 83.37 -0.34 16.34
CA GLY A 909 82.01 0.11 16.66
C GLY A 909 81.23 0.67 15.46
N LEU A 910 81.91 1.31 14.50
CA LEU A 910 81.30 1.73 13.23
C LEU A 910 80.99 0.53 12.33
N ASN A 911 81.85 -0.48 12.31
CA ASN A 911 81.64 -1.69 11.50
C ASN A 911 80.45 -2.53 12.01
N GLU A 912 80.29 -2.65 13.33
CA GLU A 912 79.12 -3.30 13.95
C GLU A 912 77.83 -2.55 13.59
N LYS A 913 77.82 -1.21 13.64
CA LYS A 913 76.67 -0.40 13.22
C LYS A 913 76.35 -0.62 11.73
N LEU A 914 77.37 -0.66 10.87
CA LEU A 914 77.20 -0.92 9.43
C LEU A 914 76.56 -2.29 9.18
N ASP A 915 76.98 -3.33 9.88
CA ASP A 915 76.39 -4.67 9.76
C ASP A 915 74.94 -4.72 10.26
N THR A 916 74.60 -3.99 11.32
CA THR A 916 73.20 -3.90 11.76
C THR A 916 72.31 -3.18 10.74
N LEU A 917 72.84 -2.15 10.06
CA LEU A 917 72.12 -1.44 8.99
C LEU A 917 71.98 -2.30 7.74
N LYS A 918 73.00 -3.07 7.35
CA LYS A 918 72.92 -4.03 6.24
C LYS A 918 71.84 -5.09 6.48
N LYS A 919 71.78 -5.69 7.67
CA LYS A 919 70.74 -6.67 8.02
C LYS A 919 69.34 -6.06 7.97
N LYS A 920 69.17 -4.81 8.40
CA LYS A 920 67.89 -4.09 8.26
C LYS A 920 67.53 -3.87 6.80
N LEU A 921 68.49 -3.46 5.97
CA LEU A 921 68.27 -3.27 4.54
C LEU A 921 67.90 -4.58 3.82
N GLU A 922 68.57 -5.69 4.12
CA GLU A 922 68.24 -7.01 3.58
C GLU A 922 66.81 -7.44 3.95
N ASN A 923 66.37 -7.19 5.19
CA ASN A 923 65.00 -7.45 5.61
C ASN A 923 63.97 -6.59 4.85
N GLU A 924 64.26 -5.32 4.61
CA GLU A 924 63.36 -4.46 3.82
C GLU A 924 63.30 -4.88 2.35
N VAL A 925 64.43 -5.29 1.75
CA VAL A 925 64.45 -5.87 0.40
C VAL A 925 63.62 -7.15 0.32
N GLY A 926 63.66 -8.00 1.35
CA GLY A 926 62.80 -9.18 1.45
C GLY A 926 61.29 -8.85 1.54
N LYS A 927 60.93 -7.74 2.18
CA LYS A 927 59.52 -7.27 2.22
C LYS A 927 59.07 -6.73 0.86
N VAL A 928 59.93 -5.96 0.19
CA VAL A 928 59.63 -5.40 -1.14
C VAL A 928 59.37 -6.52 -2.15
N THR A 929 60.22 -7.54 -2.19
CA THR A 929 60.03 -8.69 -3.10
C THR A 929 58.75 -9.48 -2.80
N SER A 930 58.36 -9.60 -1.51
CA SER A 930 57.06 -10.20 -1.15
C SER A 930 55.86 -9.36 -1.62
N LEU A 931 55.96 -8.02 -1.56
CA LEU A 931 54.91 -7.13 -2.03
C LEU A 931 54.81 -7.14 -3.56
N GLU A 932 55.94 -7.20 -4.26
CA GLU A 932 55.97 -7.32 -5.73
C GLU A 932 55.28 -8.60 -6.21
N SER A 933 55.52 -9.74 -5.55
CA SER A 933 54.82 -10.99 -5.87
C SER A 933 53.31 -10.90 -5.64
N LYS A 934 52.87 -10.27 -4.54
CA LYS A 934 51.44 -10.06 -4.27
C LYS A 934 50.80 -9.12 -5.28
N LEU A 935 51.53 -8.11 -5.75
CA LEU A 935 51.06 -7.19 -6.77
C LEU A 935 50.84 -7.93 -8.09
N PHE A 936 51.76 -8.81 -8.48
CA PHE A 936 51.62 -9.64 -9.67
C PHE A 936 50.42 -10.61 -9.59
N GLU A 937 50.19 -11.24 -8.42
CA GLU A 937 49.00 -12.07 -8.18
C GLU A 937 47.70 -11.26 -8.32
N LEU A 938 47.68 -10.04 -7.77
CA LEU A 938 46.52 -9.15 -7.86
C LEU A 938 46.25 -8.68 -9.30
N GLU A 939 47.30 -8.40 -10.07
CA GLU A 939 47.20 -8.06 -11.50
C GLU A 939 46.63 -9.21 -12.32
N SER A 940 47.01 -10.46 -12.04
CA SER A 940 46.44 -11.65 -12.68
C SER A 940 44.95 -11.77 -12.39
N VAL A 941 44.56 -11.62 -11.11
CA VAL A 941 43.15 -11.67 -10.69
C VAL A 941 42.34 -10.55 -11.36
N TYR A 942 42.91 -9.34 -11.45
CA TYR A 942 42.27 -8.21 -12.13
C TYR A 942 42.06 -8.49 -13.63
N SER A 943 43.04 -9.10 -14.30
CA SER A 943 42.92 -9.53 -15.70
C SER A 943 41.78 -10.53 -15.89
N ASP A 944 41.65 -11.53 -15.01
CA ASP A 944 40.59 -12.54 -15.10
C ASP A 944 39.18 -11.92 -14.91
N HIS A 945 39.03 -11.00 -13.95
CA HIS A 945 37.77 -10.28 -13.74
C HIS A 945 37.40 -9.42 -14.95
N ARG A 946 38.39 -8.78 -15.59
CA ARG A 946 38.17 -8.01 -16.81
C ARG A 946 37.65 -8.89 -17.96
N GLN A 947 38.24 -10.07 -18.16
CA GLN A 947 37.77 -11.01 -19.18
C GLN A 947 36.35 -11.53 -18.88
N LEU A 948 36.04 -11.78 -17.60
CA LEU A 948 34.69 -12.19 -17.20
C LEU A 948 33.65 -11.10 -17.47
N LEU A 949 34.00 -9.83 -17.21
CA LEU A 949 33.14 -8.68 -17.53
C LEU A 949 32.89 -8.57 -19.04
N GLU A 950 33.92 -8.74 -19.86
CA GLU A 950 33.80 -8.70 -21.32
C GLU A 950 32.87 -9.81 -21.84
N LYS A 951 33.00 -11.04 -21.32
CA LYS A 951 32.08 -12.14 -21.63
C LYS A 951 30.63 -11.84 -21.21
N LYS A 952 30.44 -11.26 -20.02
CA LYS A 952 29.10 -10.86 -19.55
C LYS A 952 28.50 -9.78 -20.44
N ASN A 953 29.30 -8.80 -20.88
CA ASN A 953 28.84 -7.76 -21.79
C ASN A 953 28.38 -8.34 -23.14
N SER A 954 29.13 -9.29 -23.72
CA SER A 954 28.69 -9.96 -24.96
C SER A 954 27.39 -10.75 -24.79
N LEU A 955 27.16 -11.35 -23.61
CA LEU A 955 25.89 -12.03 -23.32
C LEU A 955 24.72 -11.05 -23.18
N ILE A 956 24.97 -9.87 -22.60
CA ILE A 956 23.97 -8.80 -22.49
C ILE A 956 23.62 -8.25 -23.88
N GLU A 957 24.60 -8.02 -24.75
CA GLU A 957 24.33 -7.64 -26.15
C GLU A 957 23.49 -8.71 -26.86
N GLY A 958 23.80 -9.99 -26.63
CA GLY A 958 23.00 -11.11 -27.13
C GLY A 958 21.55 -11.09 -26.65
N SER A 959 21.31 -10.88 -25.36
CA SER A 959 19.94 -10.83 -24.81
C SER A 959 19.17 -9.59 -25.29
N GLU A 960 19.84 -8.44 -25.42
CA GLU A 960 19.24 -7.20 -25.93
C GLU A 960 18.76 -7.36 -27.39
N THR A 961 19.53 -8.04 -28.23
CA THR A 961 19.09 -8.32 -29.61
C THR A 961 17.85 -9.21 -29.67
N ILE A 962 17.74 -10.21 -28.77
CA ILE A 962 16.57 -11.10 -28.70
C ILE A 962 15.34 -10.33 -28.19
N ILE A 963 15.52 -9.46 -27.18
CA ILE A 963 14.43 -8.61 -26.66
C ILE A 963 13.90 -7.71 -27.78
N ASN A 964 14.79 -7.05 -28.53
CA ASN A 964 14.39 -6.20 -29.65
C ASN A 964 13.61 -6.96 -30.74
N GLN A 965 14.01 -8.20 -31.06
CA GLN A 965 13.26 -9.05 -31.99
C GLN A 965 11.85 -9.37 -31.46
N LYS A 966 11.74 -9.69 -30.16
CA LYS A 966 10.44 -9.98 -29.54
C LYS A 966 9.54 -8.74 -29.45
N GLU A 967 10.10 -7.56 -29.25
CA GLU A 967 9.33 -6.32 -29.31
C GLU A 967 8.74 -6.06 -30.70
N GLU A 968 9.49 -6.32 -31.77
CA GLU A 968 8.98 -6.20 -33.14
C GLU A 968 7.89 -7.24 -33.45
N GLU A 969 8.04 -8.48 -32.97
CA GLU A 969 6.97 -9.50 -33.06
C GLU A 969 5.68 -9.05 -32.36
N VAL A 970 5.80 -8.50 -31.15
CA VAL A 970 4.65 -7.97 -30.38
C VAL A 970 3.99 -6.80 -31.12
N LYS A 971 4.77 -5.89 -31.74
CA LYS A 971 4.22 -4.80 -32.56
C LYS A 971 3.42 -5.34 -33.74
N SER A 972 3.92 -6.37 -34.43
CA SER A 972 3.19 -7.02 -35.53
C SER A 972 1.87 -7.61 -35.05
N LEU A 973 1.89 -8.39 -33.96
CA LEU A 973 0.69 -9.04 -33.41
C LEU A 973 -0.37 -8.02 -32.96
N ARG A 974 0.03 -6.88 -32.40
CA ARG A 974 -0.90 -5.79 -32.05
C ARG A 974 -1.58 -5.19 -33.28
N SER A 975 -0.86 -5.05 -34.39
CA SER A 975 -1.43 -4.57 -35.65
C SER A 975 -2.46 -5.56 -36.22
N ASP A 976 -2.16 -6.86 -36.13
CA ASP A 976 -3.08 -7.92 -36.57
C ASP A 976 -4.33 -7.98 -35.68
N LEU A 977 -4.18 -7.86 -34.35
CA LEU A 977 -5.31 -7.81 -33.42
C LEU A 977 -6.24 -6.62 -33.73
N SER A 978 -5.68 -5.43 -33.96
CA SER A 978 -6.48 -4.25 -34.31
C SER A 978 -7.24 -4.43 -35.63
N ARG A 979 -6.67 -5.18 -36.58
CA ARG A 979 -7.36 -5.53 -37.83
C ARG A 979 -8.53 -6.48 -37.57
N ALA A 980 -8.30 -7.53 -36.78
CA ALA A 980 -9.34 -8.49 -36.41
C ALA A 980 -10.50 -7.84 -35.62
N GLU A 981 -10.20 -6.90 -34.72
CA GLU A 981 -11.20 -6.13 -33.97
C GLU A 981 -12.10 -5.30 -34.91
N LYS A 982 -11.52 -4.66 -35.93
CA LYS A 982 -12.28 -3.91 -36.95
C LYS A 982 -13.17 -4.83 -37.78
N GLU A 983 -12.67 -5.99 -38.18
CA GLU A 983 -13.45 -6.98 -38.93
C GLU A 983 -14.61 -7.53 -38.09
N LEU A 984 -14.37 -7.81 -36.80
CA LEU A 984 -15.41 -8.24 -35.87
C LEU A 984 -16.50 -7.18 -35.69
N ALA A 985 -16.12 -5.90 -35.56
CA ALA A 985 -17.08 -4.80 -35.44
C ALA A 985 -17.99 -4.69 -36.69
N LEU A 986 -17.42 -4.84 -37.89
CA LEU A 986 -18.18 -4.86 -39.14
C LEU A 986 -19.14 -6.06 -39.22
N ALA A 987 -18.71 -7.24 -38.77
CA ALA A 987 -19.55 -8.42 -38.71
C ALA A 987 -20.71 -8.26 -37.71
N GLN A 988 -20.44 -7.70 -36.53
CA GLN A 988 -21.46 -7.39 -35.53
C GLN A 988 -22.51 -6.40 -36.05
N GLN A 989 -22.07 -5.36 -36.76
CA GLN A 989 -22.98 -4.40 -37.39
C GLN A 989 -23.87 -5.10 -38.43
N SER A 990 -23.30 -5.97 -39.27
CA SER A 990 -24.05 -6.72 -40.28
C SER A 990 -25.10 -7.65 -39.64
N CYS A 991 -24.73 -8.34 -38.55
CA CYS A 991 -25.66 -9.16 -37.77
C CYS A 991 -26.81 -8.34 -37.17
N HIS A 992 -26.51 -7.14 -36.67
CA HIS A 992 -27.53 -6.23 -36.13
C HIS A 992 -28.53 -5.79 -37.22
N GLU A 993 -28.03 -5.38 -38.40
CA GLU A 993 -28.87 -4.99 -39.54
C GLU A 993 -29.76 -6.13 -40.01
N LEU A 994 -29.22 -7.35 -40.10
CA LEU A 994 -30.01 -8.56 -40.42
C LEU A 994 -31.09 -8.83 -39.36
N GLY A 995 -30.78 -8.67 -38.06
CA GLY A 995 -31.74 -8.83 -36.97
C GLY A 995 -32.91 -7.83 -37.04
N VAL A 996 -32.61 -6.57 -37.38
CA VAL A 996 -33.64 -5.54 -37.59
C VAL A 996 -34.52 -5.87 -38.79
N ASN A 997 -33.92 -6.32 -39.90
CA ASN A 997 -34.65 -6.70 -41.11
C ASN A 997 -35.58 -7.90 -40.85
N LEU A 998 -35.10 -8.90 -40.11
CA LEU A 998 -35.89 -10.09 -39.76
C LEU A 998 -37.06 -9.74 -38.84
N SER A 999 -36.84 -8.84 -37.88
CA SER A 999 -37.91 -8.32 -37.01
C SER A 999 -38.96 -7.53 -37.79
N ARG A 1000 -38.56 -6.75 -38.81
CA ARG A 1000 -39.48 -6.04 -39.71
C ARG A 1000 -40.32 -7.02 -40.52
N SER A 1001 -39.69 -8.02 -41.15
CA SER A 1001 -40.40 -9.04 -41.94
C SER A 1001 -41.38 -9.86 -41.09
N ALA A 1002 -41.02 -10.19 -39.84
CA ALA A 1002 -41.91 -10.87 -38.91
C ALA A 1002 -43.19 -10.05 -38.61
N LYS A 1003 -43.04 -8.73 -38.41
CA LYS A 1003 -44.18 -7.82 -38.21
C LYS A 1003 -45.06 -7.70 -39.45
N GLU A 1004 -44.46 -7.62 -40.63
CA GLU A 1004 -45.19 -7.60 -41.91
C GLU A 1004 -45.99 -8.89 -42.10
N LYS A 1005 -45.38 -10.06 -41.84
CA LYS A 1005 -46.06 -11.35 -41.87
C LYS A 1005 -47.24 -11.40 -40.90
N GLN A 1006 -47.06 -10.97 -39.65
CA GLN A 1006 -48.14 -10.93 -38.65
C GLN A 1006 -49.30 -10.02 -39.12
N THR A 1007 -48.98 -8.90 -39.74
CA THR A 1007 -49.99 -7.98 -40.28
C THR A 1007 -50.79 -8.62 -41.42
N LEU A 1008 -50.12 -9.37 -42.30
CA LEU A 1008 -50.78 -10.12 -43.38
C LEU A 1008 -51.67 -11.23 -42.83
N GLU A 1009 -51.23 -11.97 -41.81
CA GLU A 1009 -52.03 -13.02 -41.16
C GLU A 1009 -53.29 -12.44 -40.51
N LEU A 1010 -53.19 -11.30 -39.82
CA LEU A 1010 -54.34 -10.61 -39.24
C LEU A 1010 -55.33 -10.16 -40.34
N ARG A 1011 -54.82 -9.66 -41.46
CA ARG A 1011 -55.66 -9.25 -42.60
C ARG A 1011 -56.38 -10.42 -43.23
N LEU A 1012 -55.67 -11.52 -43.49
CA LEU A 1012 -56.25 -12.76 -44.02
C LEU A 1012 -57.32 -13.32 -43.09
N SER A 1013 -57.09 -13.30 -41.76
CA SER A 1013 -58.10 -13.72 -40.78
C SER A 1013 -59.36 -12.86 -40.84
N ALA A 1014 -59.22 -11.54 -40.96
CA ALA A 1014 -60.36 -10.63 -41.09
C ALA A 1014 -61.15 -10.88 -42.39
N GLU A 1015 -60.45 -11.07 -43.51
CA GLU A 1015 -61.08 -11.42 -44.80
C GLU A 1015 -61.83 -12.77 -44.71
N LEU A 1016 -61.28 -13.74 -43.99
CA LEU A 1016 -61.90 -15.06 -43.80
C LEU A 1016 -63.17 -14.98 -42.93
N ASP A 1017 -63.17 -14.14 -41.89
CA ASP A 1017 -64.35 -13.86 -41.08
C ASP A 1017 -65.46 -13.18 -41.87
N ASP A 1018 -65.12 -12.21 -42.74
CA ASP A 1018 -66.08 -11.55 -43.62
C ASP A 1018 -66.67 -12.53 -44.66
N LEU A 1019 -65.84 -13.42 -45.21
CA LEU A 1019 -66.31 -14.51 -46.08
C LEU A 1019 -67.23 -15.49 -45.34
N TYR A 1020 -66.94 -15.76 -44.06
CA TYR A 1020 -67.79 -16.64 -43.25
C TYR A 1020 -69.16 -15.99 -42.94
N ARG A 1021 -69.17 -14.68 -42.64
CA ARG A 1021 -70.40 -13.91 -42.43
C ARG A 1021 -71.25 -13.83 -43.69
N THR A 1022 -70.62 -13.56 -44.83
CA THR A 1022 -71.33 -13.50 -46.13
C THR A 1022 -71.89 -14.87 -46.51
N LYS A 1023 -71.12 -15.95 -46.34
CA LYS A 1023 -71.61 -17.33 -46.51
C LYS A 1023 -72.85 -17.58 -45.65
N LYS A 1024 -72.79 -17.26 -44.35
CA LYS A 1024 -73.92 -17.46 -43.43
C LYS A 1024 -75.17 -16.70 -43.88
N ASN A 1025 -75.01 -15.43 -44.27
CA ASN A 1025 -76.13 -14.63 -44.78
C ASN A 1025 -76.74 -15.22 -46.06
N LEU A 1026 -75.91 -15.76 -46.97
CA LEU A 1026 -76.38 -16.43 -48.19
C LEU A 1026 -77.11 -17.74 -47.87
N GLU A 1027 -76.61 -18.53 -46.90
CA GLU A 1027 -77.29 -19.73 -46.42
C GLU A 1027 -78.65 -19.40 -45.80
N GLU A 1028 -78.73 -18.36 -44.98
CA GLU A 1028 -80.00 -17.87 -44.41
C GLU A 1028 -80.98 -17.42 -45.51
N ARG A 1029 -80.50 -16.68 -46.51
CA ARG A 1029 -81.30 -16.24 -47.68
C ARG A 1029 -81.79 -17.41 -48.53
N LEU A 1030 -80.97 -18.45 -48.69
CA LEU A 1030 -81.34 -19.65 -49.42
C LEU A 1030 -82.42 -20.43 -48.66
N ILE A 1031 -82.30 -20.53 -47.33
CA ILE A 1031 -83.34 -21.12 -46.49
C ILE A 1031 -84.66 -20.34 -46.60
N GLU A 1032 -84.62 -19.00 -46.63
CA GLU A 1032 -85.79 -18.16 -46.88
C GLU A 1032 -86.42 -18.40 -48.25
N LEU A 1033 -85.63 -18.61 -49.31
CA LEU A 1033 -86.13 -18.87 -50.66
C LEU A 1033 -86.70 -20.29 -50.86
N ILE A 1034 -86.21 -21.27 -50.08
CA ILE A 1034 -86.69 -22.65 -50.13
C ILE A 1034 -88.02 -22.79 -49.36
N ARG A 1035 -88.25 -21.95 -48.35
CA ARG A 1035 -89.52 -21.83 -47.62
C ARG A 1035 -90.57 -21.09 -48.45
#